data_AF-A0A2N3A732-F1
#
_entry.id   AF-A0A2N3A732-F1
#
_cell.length_a   1.000
_cell.length_b   1.000
_cell.length_c   1.000
_cell.angle_alpha   90.00
_cell.angle_beta   90.00
_cell.angle_gamma   90.00
#
_symmetry.space_group_name_H-M   'P 1'
#
loop_
_entity.id
_entity.type
_entity.pdbx_description
1 polymer ?
#
loop_
_entity_poly.entity_id
_entity_poly.type
_entity_poly.pdbx_seq_one_letter_code
_entity_poly.pdbx_strand_id
1 'polypeptide(L)'
;MKSRINRFWMSLILASVSLTIFIAGCKKDDFDEIAGICPLVESTNPASDAVNVPLDQIITATFNEKMNPATITQTSFDLSTLLGTTNSSVAGTVSYNEATMTLSFKPTNPLASNTTYTGTVKTNVKDLRGNALQTDYIWSFSTSSIIYPQVTSTDPENNATGVVLNKIIEATFNMPMDPLTFTASTFIVKNGETTVPGAISYDEGTAFFDPANDLAANTLYTVTLTTGVKNVEGVTLQNNYVWTFTTGISIAPRVISTDPANLETGVALNKIVTATFSMQMDPSTITTSTFTLYNGISQVVGVVSYSGTTATFAPSIPLLPNTTYTGTITTGAKNVAGVPVANKYVWRFTTLATAPVVISTDPANGATQVVLNKTVTATFSVPMNPWTITSSTFTLKHGTISVDGSVSYSGTTATFKPSSLLLANTVYTGTITTGAESEAGIALAENYVWTFTTGSITAPTVISTDPANGATGVLLDKTITATFSTPMDPLTMNSSTFIVRHGLVAVAGAVTYSGSTISFNPTVDLLPGTVYTATITTGAKNLAGVPLANNYVWTFTTISVAAPTVLFTDPTNNAVGVVLNKIVTATFSEAMNPLTLNTGTFTLRHGANAVSGMVSYAGTMASFAPTADLLPGTLYTATLTTEITNLAGVSLTADYIWTFTTLTPMAPLVISTDPQDNAINVVLDKTVTASFNMQMDPLTINTSTFTLYEGTNMVAGLVTYSGTTASLNPLSDLLPGTLYTATLTTAVKNLAGVSLTENYIWTFTTVAAIAPLVISTDPLNNATNVALNKTVTATFNMQMDPLTINTSTFTLYQGSNMVTGIVTYSGTTASFNPSGDLLAGLTYTATITTGAMNTGGTPLENDYVWSFSTEAEVIPGVDLGSASIFGAFGGNAGVTNQGINTVINGAIATTAASTLVTGFHDGLTGDVYTETPLNVGLVTNGIYTAPPFPGTATTEAIAIQGLLDATDAYNSISPASMPGGIDPGAGELGNLTLAPGVYMSASGTFNISNGPLTLDAQGDPNAIFVFQTASALTVGIAGPTGARSIILINGASDANVFWYVGSAATINAAGGGVMVGTIISMAGVTFSTPGNAVQTVLNGRAISLVASVTMVNTTINVPAE
;
A
#
# COMPACT_ATOMS: atom_id res chain seq x y z
N MET A 1 37.59 13.02 48.64
CA MET A 1 37.47 11.53 48.53
C MET A 1 37.78 11.11 47.08
N LYS A 2 37.39 9.90 46.66
CA LYS A 2 37.33 9.31 45.28
C LYS A 2 37.33 10.34 44.12
N SER A 3 38.12 10.21 43.03
CA SER A 3 38.07 9.23 41.90
C SER A 3 36.82 9.40 41.00
N ARG A 4 36.86 9.49 39.65
CA ARG A 4 37.93 9.24 38.62
C ARG A 4 37.48 9.67 37.18
N ILE A 5 38.44 9.99 36.28
CA ILE A 5 38.47 9.72 34.77
C ILE A 5 37.38 10.40 33.88
N ASN A 6 37.57 10.98 32.67
CA ASN A 6 38.67 11.46 31.76
C ASN A 6 38.00 12.38 30.67
N ARG A 7 38.59 13.26 29.82
CA ARG A 7 39.93 13.58 29.23
C ARG A 7 40.36 12.82 27.93
N PHE A 8 40.94 13.42 26.86
CA PHE A 8 41.12 14.82 26.36
C PHE A 8 41.91 14.87 25.00
N TRP A 9 42.10 16.05 24.35
CA TRP A 9 43.23 16.53 23.44
C TRP A 9 42.93 17.21 22.07
N MET A 10 43.94 17.93 21.52
CA MET A 10 43.83 19.27 20.85
C MET A 10 45.13 19.75 20.10
N SER A 11 45.07 20.75 19.18
CA SER A 11 46.14 21.73 18.74
C SER A 11 47.36 21.24 17.90
N LEU A 12 48.21 22.03 17.15
CA LEU A 12 48.34 23.48 16.77
C LEU A 12 49.13 23.65 15.41
N ILE A 13 49.48 24.88 14.95
CA ILE A 13 50.30 25.19 13.73
C ILE A 13 51.27 26.42 13.91
N LEU A 14 52.36 26.49 13.09
CA LEU A 14 53.04 27.68 12.45
C LEU A 14 54.37 28.34 12.97
N ALA A 15 55.20 28.77 11.98
CA ALA A 15 56.12 29.96 11.91
C ALA A 15 57.63 29.97 12.38
N SER A 16 58.53 29.45 11.53
CA SER A 16 59.76 30.07 10.92
C SER A 16 60.70 31.15 11.58
N VAL A 17 62.01 30.81 11.62
CA VAL A 17 63.25 31.56 11.18
C VAL A 17 63.87 32.72 12.00
N SER A 18 65.10 32.51 12.52
CA SER A 18 66.24 33.49 12.68
C SER A 18 67.50 32.85 13.34
N LEU A 19 68.74 33.38 13.35
CA LEU A 19 69.54 34.12 12.33
C LEU A 19 71.06 34.26 12.69
N THR A 20 71.95 33.43 12.11
CA THR A 20 73.43 33.62 11.89
C THR A 20 74.48 33.73 13.04
N ILE A 21 75.71 33.25 12.73
CA ILE A 21 77.06 33.57 13.27
C ILE A 21 77.45 33.10 14.70
N PHE A 22 78.43 32.19 14.77
CA PHE A 22 79.76 32.48 15.34
C PHE A 22 80.87 31.61 14.71
N ILE A 23 82.14 31.99 14.90
CA ILE A 23 83.29 31.56 14.09
C ILE A 23 84.29 30.73 14.92
N ALA A 24 84.78 29.60 14.38
CA ALA A 24 86.05 29.00 14.79
C ALA A 24 86.62 28.03 13.72
N GLY A 25 87.49 28.54 12.85
CA GLY A 25 88.53 27.70 12.22
C GLY A 25 89.77 27.61 13.15
N CYS A 26 90.75 26.73 12.93
CA CYS A 26 90.90 25.72 11.87
C CYS A 26 91.65 24.52 12.46
N LYS A 27 91.54 23.35 11.81
CA LYS A 27 92.72 22.53 11.59
C LYS A 27 92.80 22.21 10.10
N LYS A 28 93.96 22.48 9.51
CA LYS A 28 94.21 22.29 8.09
C LYS A 28 94.28 20.78 7.80
N ASP A 29 93.42 20.31 6.92
CA ASP A 29 93.57 19.03 6.25
C ASP A 29 93.99 19.33 4.81
N ASP A 30 94.98 18.61 4.28
CA ASP A 30 95.62 18.95 3.01
C ASP A 30 94.87 18.29 1.83
N PHE A 31 93.68 18.81 1.54
CA PHE A 31 92.87 18.40 0.39
C PHE A 31 93.11 19.33 -0.80
N ASP A 32 93.86 18.86 -1.80
CA ASP A 32 93.95 19.53 -3.10
C ASP A 32 92.58 19.52 -3.79
N GLU A 33 92.08 20.69 -4.18
CA GLU A 33 90.78 20.85 -4.83
C GLU A 33 90.83 20.34 -6.27
N ILE A 34 90.44 19.07 -6.47
CA ILE A 34 90.39 18.44 -7.79
C ILE A 34 89.24 19.06 -8.60
N ALA A 35 89.56 20.08 -9.41
CA ALA A 35 88.62 20.75 -10.30
C ALA A 35 87.94 19.77 -11.27
N GLY A 36 86.71 19.38 -10.91
CA GLY A 36 85.80 18.52 -11.65
C GLY A 36 84.36 18.83 -11.26
N ILE A 37 83.41 18.30 -12.04
CA ILE A 37 82.05 18.17 -11.54
C ILE A 37 82.04 17.22 -10.34
N CYS A 38 81.13 17.43 -9.40
CA CYS A 38 80.86 16.44 -8.37
C CYS A 38 79.84 15.43 -8.91
N PRO A 39 79.97 14.15 -8.54
CA PRO A 39 79.00 13.15 -8.94
C PRO A 39 77.65 13.42 -8.27
N LEU A 40 76.58 13.27 -9.05
CA LEU A 40 75.19 13.51 -8.70
C LEU A 40 74.33 12.39 -9.29
N VAL A 41 73.31 11.93 -8.56
CA VAL A 41 72.28 11.03 -9.11
C VAL A 41 71.32 11.87 -9.95
N GLU A 42 71.26 11.62 -11.26
CA GLU A 42 70.34 12.30 -12.19
C GLU A 42 68.96 11.67 -12.21
N SER A 43 68.89 10.35 -12.02
CA SER A 43 67.64 9.60 -12.07
C SER A 43 67.73 8.30 -11.26
N THR A 44 66.57 7.84 -10.80
CA THR A 44 66.41 6.57 -10.09
C THR A 44 65.29 5.75 -10.71
N ASN A 45 65.39 4.41 -10.62
CA ASN A 45 64.28 3.51 -10.89
C ASN A 45 64.09 2.57 -9.69
N PRO A 46 62.98 2.65 -8.93
CA PRO A 46 61.86 3.58 -9.09
C PRO A 46 62.27 5.05 -8.95
N ALA A 47 61.51 5.92 -9.62
CA ALA A 47 61.56 7.36 -9.39
C ALA A 47 61.13 7.71 -7.96
N SER A 48 61.48 8.90 -7.47
CA SER A 48 61.01 9.36 -6.16
C SER A 48 59.49 9.32 -6.08
N ASP A 49 59.00 8.77 -4.97
CA ASP A 49 57.61 8.68 -4.57
C ASP A 49 56.71 7.90 -5.55
N ALA A 50 57.33 7.08 -6.41
CA ALA A 50 56.62 6.12 -7.24
C ALA A 50 55.83 5.12 -6.38
N VAL A 51 54.53 5.00 -6.66
CA VAL A 51 53.63 4.02 -6.05
C VAL A 51 53.38 2.84 -7.00
N ASN A 52 52.92 1.72 -6.45
CA ASN A 52 52.69 0.47 -7.19
C ASN A 52 53.95 -0.09 -7.88
N VAL A 53 55.09 -0.02 -7.18
CA VAL A 53 56.35 -0.61 -7.64
C VAL A 53 56.29 -2.15 -7.56
N PRO A 54 56.72 -2.89 -8.60
CA PRO A 54 56.83 -4.36 -8.57
C PRO A 54 57.74 -4.89 -7.46
N LEU A 55 57.45 -6.07 -6.93
CA LEU A 55 58.17 -6.62 -5.77
C LEU A 55 59.57 -7.15 -6.11
N ASP A 56 59.80 -7.52 -7.36
CA ASP A 56 61.09 -7.97 -7.89
C ASP A 56 61.94 -6.84 -8.48
N GLN A 57 61.47 -5.59 -8.38
CA GLN A 57 62.12 -4.41 -8.94
C GLN A 57 63.57 -4.28 -8.46
N ILE A 58 64.50 -4.28 -9.42
CA ILE A 58 65.90 -3.91 -9.19
C ILE A 58 65.94 -2.38 -8.99
N ILE A 59 66.51 -1.94 -7.87
CA ILE A 59 66.59 -0.53 -7.51
C ILE A 59 67.85 0.06 -8.14
N THR A 60 67.71 1.12 -8.93
CA THR A 60 68.83 1.74 -9.63
C THR A 60 68.93 3.24 -9.38
N ALA A 61 70.17 3.73 -9.45
CA ALA A 61 70.53 5.15 -9.47
C ALA A 61 71.55 5.37 -10.59
N THR A 62 71.24 6.26 -11.54
CA THR A 62 72.16 6.65 -12.62
C THR A 62 72.78 8.00 -12.29
N PHE A 63 74.10 8.07 -12.43
CA PHE A 63 74.89 9.28 -12.15
C PHE A 63 75.14 10.10 -13.42
N ASN A 64 75.38 11.39 -13.24
CA ASN A 64 75.82 12.34 -14.28
C ASN A 64 77.18 11.99 -14.92
N GLU A 65 77.98 11.15 -14.27
CA GLU A 65 79.32 10.79 -14.73
C GLU A 65 79.76 9.37 -14.31
N LYS A 66 80.97 8.97 -14.74
CA LYS A 66 81.52 7.66 -14.41
C LYS A 66 82.07 7.59 -12.99
N MET A 67 81.32 6.89 -12.15
CA MET A 67 81.73 6.48 -10.80
C MET A 67 82.88 5.48 -10.82
N ASN A 68 83.68 5.49 -9.75
CA ASN A 68 84.72 4.51 -9.49
C ASN A 68 84.11 3.21 -8.93
N PRO A 69 84.16 2.07 -9.66
CA PRO A 69 83.54 0.81 -9.24
C PRO A 69 84.04 0.31 -7.88
N ALA A 70 85.29 0.61 -7.49
CA ALA A 70 85.85 0.20 -6.20
C ALA A 70 85.23 0.92 -5.00
N THR A 71 84.48 2.01 -5.21
CA THR A 71 83.72 2.70 -4.16
C THR A 71 82.26 2.28 -4.09
N ILE A 72 81.69 1.81 -5.20
CA ILE A 72 80.33 1.26 -5.25
C ILE A 72 80.35 -0.18 -4.73
N THR A 73 80.22 -0.29 -3.43
CA THR A 73 80.27 -1.53 -2.65
C THR A 73 79.00 -1.71 -1.81
N GLN A 74 78.88 -2.85 -1.12
CA GLN A 74 77.71 -3.19 -0.32
C GLN A 74 77.41 -2.21 0.84
N THR A 75 78.37 -1.38 1.25
CA THR A 75 78.20 -0.34 2.29
C THR A 75 77.92 1.05 1.72
N SER A 76 77.87 1.19 0.39
CA SER A 76 77.75 2.48 -0.31
C SER A 76 76.32 2.81 -0.77
N PHE A 77 75.45 1.80 -0.79
CA PHE A 77 74.02 1.95 -0.97
C PHE A 77 73.28 1.22 0.16
N ASP A 78 72.14 1.77 0.56
CA ASP A 78 71.24 1.20 1.55
C ASP A 78 69.81 1.31 1.04
N LEU A 79 68.99 0.29 1.31
CA LEU A 79 67.57 0.30 1.05
C LEU A 79 66.91 -0.08 2.36
N SER A 80 66.06 0.77 2.91
CA SER A 80 65.48 0.58 4.24
C SER A 80 63.97 0.81 4.29
N THR A 81 63.32 0.28 5.31
CA THR A 81 61.90 0.54 5.62
C THR A 81 61.74 1.12 7.02
N LEU A 82 60.68 1.91 7.19
CA LEU A 82 60.33 2.52 8.47
C LEU A 82 59.13 1.78 9.08
N LEU A 83 59.41 0.78 9.91
CA LEU A 83 58.38 0.04 10.67
C LEU A 83 58.35 0.60 12.10
N GLY A 84 57.45 1.55 12.33
CA GLY A 84 57.41 2.30 13.58
C GLY A 84 58.64 3.20 13.73
N THR A 85 59.31 3.14 14.88
CA THR A 85 60.48 3.99 15.20
C THR A 85 61.83 3.34 14.88
N THR A 86 61.85 2.23 14.14
CA THR A 86 63.07 1.45 13.84
C THR A 86 63.25 1.22 12.34
N ASN A 87 64.36 1.74 11.78
CA ASN A 87 64.74 1.46 10.39
C ASN A 87 65.22 0.01 10.25
N SER A 88 64.67 -0.72 9.28
CA SER A 88 65.14 -2.06 8.89
C SER A 88 65.77 -2.00 7.50
N SER A 89 67.05 -2.37 7.38
CA SER A 89 67.76 -2.44 6.08
C SER A 89 67.45 -3.76 5.35
N VAL A 90 67.35 -3.68 4.02
CA VAL A 90 67.03 -4.79 3.12
C VAL A 90 68.31 -5.47 2.65
N ALA A 91 68.38 -6.79 2.78
CA ALA A 91 69.47 -7.56 2.18
C ALA A 91 69.32 -7.62 0.65
N GLY A 92 70.39 -7.29 -0.07
CA GLY A 92 70.50 -7.33 -1.53
C GLY A 92 71.95 -7.14 -1.98
N THR A 93 72.24 -7.31 -3.26
CA THR A 93 73.58 -7.12 -3.82
C THR A 93 73.71 -5.79 -4.57
N VAL A 94 74.71 -4.99 -4.19
CA VAL A 94 75.11 -3.79 -4.95
C VAL A 94 76.00 -4.18 -6.14
N SER A 95 75.75 -3.55 -7.28
CA SER A 95 76.55 -3.66 -8.50
C SER A 95 76.60 -2.32 -9.24
N TYR A 96 77.54 -2.16 -10.17
CA TYR A 96 77.68 -0.93 -10.97
C TYR A 96 78.00 -1.25 -12.43
N ASN A 97 77.41 -0.49 -13.35
CA ASN A 97 77.63 -0.61 -14.79
C ASN A 97 78.27 0.67 -15.35
N GLU A 98 79.58 0.62 -15.62
CA GLU A 98 80.37 1.72 -16.20
C GLU A 98 79.90 2.19 -17.59
N ALA A 99 79.12 1.39 -18.32
CA ALA A 99 78.62 1.75 -19.65
C ALA A 99 77.33 2.58 -19.60
N THR A 100 76.53 2.41 -18.54
CA THR A 100 75.25 3.15 -18.33
C THR A 100 75.31 4.14 -17.18
N MET A 101 76.46 4.24 -16.48
CA MET A 101 76.65 5.05 -15.27
C MET A 101 75.66 4.71 -14.14
N THR A 102 75.21 3.45 -14.08
CA THR A 102 74.12 3.01 -13.20
C THR A 102 74.64 2.13 -12.07
N LEU A 103 74.39 2.53 -10.81
CA LEU A 103 74.40 1.64 -9.65
C LEU A 103 73.08 0.86 -9.65
N SER A 104 73.17 -0.46 -9.51
CA SER A 104 72.03 -1.38 -9.44
C SER A 104 72.11 -2.21 -8.17
N PHE A 105 71.16 -2.01 -7.26
CA PHE A 105 70.93 -2.86 -6.10
C PHE A 105 69.82 -3.86 -6.40
N LYS A 106 70.14 -5.16 -6.35
CA LYS A 106 69.15 -6.22 -6.46
C LYS A 106 68.82 -6.78 -5.07
N PRO A 107 67.59 -6.61 -4.55
CA PRO A 107 67.15 -7.29 -3.33
C PRO A 107 67.38 -8.81 -3.39
N THR A 108 67.86 -9.41 -2.30
CA THR A 108 68.12 -10.86 -2.21
C THR A 108 66.82 -11.67 -2.20
N ASN A 109 65.81 -11.12 -1.53
CA ASN A 109 64.41 -11.56 -1.57
C ASN A 109 63.57 -10.47 -2.23
N PRO A 110 62.41 -10.78 -2.84
CA PRO A 110 61.46 -9.76 -3.27
C PRO A 110 61.10 -8.80 -2.13
N LEU A 111 60.84 -7.55 -2.50
CA LEU A 111 60.38 -6.51 -1.59
C LEU A 111 59.01 -6.88 -1.01
N ALA A 112 58.77 -6.51 0.24
CA ALA A 112 57.45 -6.64 0.86
C ALA A 112 56.45 -5.74 0.14
N SER A 113 55.21 -6.22 -0.01
CA SER A 113 54.11 -5.49 -0.62
C SER A 113 53.55 -4.38 0.27
N ASN A 114 52.90 -3.39 -0.33
CA ASN A 114 52.27 -2.26 0.39
C ASN A 114 53.22 -1.58 1.39
N THR A 115 54.51 -1.50 1.04
CA THR A 115 55.58 -1.07 1.93
C THR A 115 56.34 0.09 1.28
N THR A 116 56.48 1.19 2.01
CA THR A 116 57.33 2.31 1.58
C THR A 116 58.79 2.00 1.93
N TYR A 117 59.62 2.03 0.90
CA TYR A 117 61.07 1.87 0.95
C TYR A 117 61.74 3.21 0.76
N THR A 118 62.89 3.38 1.40
CA THR A 118 63.78 4.53 1.25
C THR A 118 65.12 4.03 0.73
N GLY A 119 65.46 4.41 -0.51
CA GLY A 119 66.79 4.19 -1.08
C GLY A 119 67.75 5.29 -0.64
N THR A 120 69.03 4.96 -0.47
CA THR A 120 70.07 5.91 -0.06
C THR A 120 71.41 5.56 -0.69
N VAL A 121 71.87 6.38 -1.64
CA VAL A 121 73.27 6.36 -2.12
C VAL A 121 74.10 7.24 -1.20
N LYS A 122 75.18 6.70 -0.63
CA LYS A 122 75.95 7.37 0.43
C LYS A 122 77.12 8.18 -0.13
N THR A 123 77.48 9.24 0.59
CA THR A 123 78.64 10.13 0.40
C THR A 123 80.01 9.43 0.30
N ASN A 124 80.10 8.12 0.56
CA ASN A 124 81.33 7.34 0.34
C ASN A 124 81.52 6.86 -1.12
N VAL A 125 80.50 6.99 -1.99
CA VAL A 125 80.60 6.77 -3.44
C VAL A 125 81.39 7.91 -4.09
N LYS A 126 82.32 7.59 -5.00
CA LYS A 126 83.21 8.57 -5.65
C LYS A 126 83.31 8.42 -7.16
N ASP A 127 83.62 9.50 -7.86
CA ASP A 127 84.00 9.50 -9.28
C ASP A 127 85.37 8.81 -9.50
N LEU A 128 85.77 8.64 -10.77
CA LEU A 128 87.10 8.11 -11.14
C LEU A 128 88.30 9.01 -10.77
N ARG A 129 88.07 10.22 -10.24
CA ARG A 129 89.10 11.17 -9.79
C ARG A 129 89.27 11.21 -8.27
N GLY A 130 88.30 10.70 -7.51
CA GLY A 130 88.25 10.69 -6.05
C GLY A 130 87.25 11.66 -5.41
N ASN A 131 86.50 12.43 -6.20
CA ASN A 131 85.46 13.34 -5.76
C ASN A 131 84.26 12.55 -5.24
N ALA A 132 83.75 12.91 -4.06
CA ALA A 132 82.62 12.25 -3.42
C ALA A 132 81.28 12.88 -3.82
N LEU A 133 80.21 12.07 -3.78
CA LEU A 133 78.84 12.56 -3.72
C LEU A 133 78.72 13.47 -2.48
N GLN A 134 78.24 14.71 -2.67
CA GLN A 134 78.36 15.76 -1.64
C GLN A 134 77.42 15.59 -0.43
N THR A 135 76.27 14.94 -0.64
CA THR A 135 75.27 14.61 0.38
C THR A 135 74.64 13.27 0.03
N ASP A 136 74.30 12.45 1.02
CA ASP A 136 73.61 11.18 0.79
C ASP A 136 72.33 11.43 -0.03
N TYR A 137 72.19 10.77 -1.18
CA TYR A 137 71.05 10.94 -2.07
C TYR A 137 69.95 9.96 -1.67
N ILE A 138 68.86 10.50 -1.14
CA ILE A 138 67.76 9.76 -0.49
C ILE A 138 66.48 9.94 -1.29
N TRP A 139 65.75 8.85 -1.55
CA TRP A 139 64.42 8.90 -2.17
C TRP A 139 63.51 7.78 -1.65
N SER A 140 62.21 8.04 -1.63
CA SER A 140 61.16 7.09 -1.27
C SER A 140 60.56 6.41 -2.51
N PHE A 141 59.97 5.23 -2.34
CA PHE A 141 58.99 4.64 -3.25
C PHE A 141 58.13 3.62 -2.49
N SER A 142 56.92 3.30 -2.99
CA SER A 142 56.01 2.34 -2.36
C SER A 142 55.68 1.17 -3.28
N THR A 143 55.88 -0.05 -2.80
CA THR A 143 55.52 -1.27 -3.52
C THR A 143 54.02 -1.44 -3.66
N SER A 144 53.59 -2.11 -4.73
CA SER A 144 52.20 -2.54 -4.90
C SER A 144 51.70 -3.34 -3.70
N SER A 145 50.44 -3.15 -3.34
CA SER A 145 49.69 -4.20 -2.62
C SER A 145 49.61 -5.43 -3.51
N ILE A 146 49.88 -6.62 -2.96
CA ILE A 146 49.58 -7.86 -3.68
C ILE A 146 48.06 -8.00 -3.74
N ILE A 147 47.50 -7.87 -4.94
CA ILE A 147 46.20 -8.44 -5.24
C ILE A 147 46.40 -9.96 -5.30
N TYR A 148 46.09 -10.64 -4.20
CA TYR A 148 46.09 -12.10 -4.20
C TYR A 148 44.94 -12.60 -5.08
N PRO A 149 45.11 -13.70 -5.83
CA PRO A 149 43.96 -14.43 -6.33
C PRO A 149 43.08 -14.84 -5.15
N GLN A 150 41.77 -14.67 -5.31
CA GLN A 150 40.74 -15.01 -4.34
C GLN A 150 39.61 -15.73 -5.06
N VAL A 151 39.10 -16.80 -4.45
CA VAL A 151 37.90 -17.47 -4.92
C VAL A 151 36.70 -16.58 -4.60
N THR A 152 35.97 -16.15 -5.64
CA THR A 152 34.81 -15.24 -5.54
C THR A 152 33.50 -16.00 -5.37
N SER A 153 33.41 -17.19 -5.95
CA SER A 153 32.27 -18.11 -5.81
C SER A 153 32.72 -19.56 -5.97
N THR A 154 31.97 -20.49 -5.37
CA THR A 154 32.10 -21.92 -5.62
C THR A 154 30.72 -22.52 -5.91
N ASP A 155 30.65 -23.51 -6.79
CA ASP A 155 29.45 -24.34 -6.96
C ASP A 155 29.84 -25.83 -6.86
N PRO A 156 29.48 -26.55 -5.79
CA PRO A 156 28.59 -26.13 -4.71
C PRO A 156 29.12 -24.99 -3.83
N GLU A 157 28.19 -24.17 -3.34
CA GLU A 157 28.46 -23.16 -2.31
C GLU A 157 28.94 -23.82 -1.00
N ASN A 158 29.67 -23.06 -0.17
CA ASN A 158 30.22 -23.58 1.07
C ASN A 158 29.13 -23.97 2.08
N ASN A 159 29.16 -25.22 2.54
CA ASN A 159 28.15 -25.91 3.35
C ASN A 159 26.81 -26.17 2.63
N ALA A 160 26.77 -26.10 1.29
CA ALA A 160 25.59 -26.50 0.52
C ALA A 160 25.17 -27.94 0.88
N THR A 161 23.86 -28.19 0.97
CA THR A 161 23.29 -29.52 1.22
C THR A 161 22.29 -29.88 0.13
N GLY A 162 22.07 -31.18 -0.11
CA GLY A 162 21.19 -31.62 -1.19
C GLY A 162 21.85 -31.72 -2.57
N VAL A 163 23.17 -31.52 -2.66
CA VAL A 163 23.93 -31.48 -3.93
C VAL A 163 23.76 -32.79 -4.72
N VAL A 164 23.49 -32.69 -6.01
CA VAL A 164 23.32 -33.87 -6.90
C VAL A 164 24.61 -34.69 -7.01
N LEU A 165 24.47 -35.99 -7.25
CA LEU A 165 25.59 -36.93 -7.16
C LEU A 165 26.59 -36.76 -8.31
N ASN A 166 26.12 -36.39 -9.48
CA ASN A 166 26.91 -36.13 -10.69
C ASN A 166 27.36 -34.65 -10.80
N LYS A 167 27.61 -33.97 -9.68
CA LYS A 167 27.96 -32.54 -9.68
C LYS A 167 29.45 -32.32 -10.00
N ILE A 168 29.72 -31.64 -11.11
CA ILE A 168 31.00 -30.95 -11.37
C ILE A 168 31.19 -29.86 -10.32
N ILE A 169 32.38 -29.77 -9.74
CA ILE A 169 32.72 -28.87 -8.65
C ILE A 169 33.52 -27.69 -9.19
N GLU A 170 33.08 -26.47 -8.92
CA GLU A 170 33.51 -25.26 -9.60
C GLU A 170 34.05 -24.23 -8.59
N ALA A 171 35.06 -23.46 -8.99
CA ALA A 171 35.59 -22.33 -8.24
C ALA A 171 36.03 -21.19 -9.17
N THR A 172 35.35 -20.05 -9.06
CA THR A 172 35.63 -18.84 -9.86
C THR A 172 36.58 -17.92 -9.11
N PHE A 173 37.49 -17.24 -9.82
CA PHE A 173 38.50 -16.37 -9.22
C PHE A 173 38.27 -14.89 -9.58
N ASN A 174 38.77 -13.98 -8.72
CA ASN A 174 38.77 -12.54 -8.95
C ASN A 174 39.71 -12.07 -10.09
N MET A 175 40.51 -12.97 -10.67
CA MET A 175 41.47 -12.70 -11.74
C MET A 175 41.79 -13.98 -12.53
N PRO A 176 42.34 -13.87 -13.76
CA PRO A 176 42.80 -15.03 -14.52
C PRO A 176 43.90 -15.82 -13.78
N MET A 177 43.77 -17.15 -13.80
CA MET A 177 44.69 -18.09 -13.18
C MET A 177 45.53 -18.84 -14.21
N ASP A 178 46.71 -19.32 -13.83
CA ASP A 178 47.52 -20.22 -14.68
C ASP A 178 46.89 -21.63 -14.69
N PRO A 179 46.35 -22.09 -15.84
CA PRO A 179 45.71 -23.40 -15.97
C PRO A 179 46.65 -24.55 -15.57
N LEU A 180 47.96 -24.40 -15.79
CA LEU A 180 48.96 -25.43 -15.50
C LEU A 180 49.18 -25.65 -14.00
N THR A 181 48.71 -24.73 -13.15
CA THR A 181 48.78 -24.88 -11.69
C THR A 181 47.60 -25.63 -11.08
N PHE A 182 46.55 -25.95 -11.85
CA PHE A 182 45.43 -26.78 -11.41
C PHE A 182 45.72 -28.26 -11.69
N THR A 183 45.92 -29.03 -10.63
CA THR A 183 46.34 -30.43 -10.66
C THR A 183 45.72 -31.20 -9.50
N ALA A 184 45.80 -32.52 -9.49
CA ALA A 184 45.27 -33.36 -8.41
C ALA A 184 45.94 -33.15 -7.04
N SER A 185 47.02 -32.35 -6.94
CA SER A 185 47.65 -31.94 -5.67
C SER A 185 47.35 -30.48 -5.29
N THR A 186 46.62 -29.73 -6.13
CA THR A 186 46.33 -28.31 -5.92
C THR A 186 44.83 -27.97 -5.96
N PHE A 187 44.02 -28.73 -6.71
CA PHE A 187 42.56 -28.78 -6.57
C PHE A 187 42.21 -30.19 -6.05
N ILE A 188 41.99 -30.30 -4.74
CA ILE A 188 41.79 -31.58 -4.05
C ILE A 188 40.35 -31.68 -3.56
N VAL A 189 39.63 -32.72 -3.98
CA VAL A 189 38.32 -33.10 -3.43
C VAL A 189 38.49 -34.35 -2.56
N LYS A 190 37.90 -34.35 -1.35
CA LYS A 190 37.96 -35.47 -0.40
C LYS A 190 36.60 -35.87 0.15
N ASN A 191 36.43 -37.18 0.36
CA ASN A 191 35.44 -37.76 1.27
C ASN A 191 36.20 -38.21 2.55
N GLY A 192 36.06 -37.45 3.63
CA GLY A 192 36.88 -37.64 4.83
C GLY A 192 38.39 -37.51 4.52
N GLU A 193 39.16 -38.56 4.80
CA GLU A 193 40.59 -38.59 4.47
C GLU A 193 40.88 -38.96 3.00
N THR A 194 39.94 -39.65 2.33
CA THR A 194 40.12 -40.24 0.99
C THR A 194 39.95 -39.20 -0.11
N THR A 195 40.93 -39.08 -1.00
CA THR A 195 40.84 -38.24 -2.22
C THR A 195 39.92 -38.85 -3.26
N VAL A 196 39.02 -38.04 -3.81
CA VAL A 196 38.18 -38.39 -4.96
C VAL A 196 39.04 -38.28 -6.24
N PRO A 197 39.02 -39.27 -7.14
CA PRO A 197 39.60 -39.13 -8.47
C PRO A 197 38.67 -38.32 -9.38
N GLY A 198 39.22 -37.41 -10.18
CA GLY A 198 38.47 -36.61 -11.14
C GLY A 198 39.37 -35.97 -12.19
N ALA A 199 38.76 -35.49 -13.27
CA ALA A 199 39.43 -34.64 -14.25
C ALA A 199 39.38 -33.17 -13.77
N ILE A 200 40.40 -32.39 -14.13
CA ILE A 200 40.50 -30.98 -13.77
C ILE A 200 40.70 -30.16 -15.05
N SER A 201 39.97 -29.06 -15.17
CA SER A 201 40.11 -28.07 -16.24
C SER A 201 39.96 -26.66 -15.70
N TYR A 202 40.30 -25.67 -16.53
CA TYR A 202 40.15 -24.25 -16.22
C TYR A 202 39.73 -23.50 -17.49
N ASP A 203 38.70 -22.67 -17.40
CA ASP A 203 38.20 -21.85 -18.51
C ASP A 203 37.55 -20.55 -18.00
N GLU A 204 37.64 -19.48 -18.80
CA GLU A 204 37.07 -18.12 -18.59
C GLU A 204 37.04 -17.57 -17.13
N GLY A 205 38.02 -17.90 -16.29
CA GLY A 205 38.10 -17.42 -14.90
C GLY A 205 37.79 -18.47 -13.82
N THR A 206 37.32 -19.66 -14.21
CA THR A 206 36.79 -20.71 -13.32
C THR A 206 37.57 -22.02 -13.46
N ALA A 207 37.91 -22.63 -12.33
CA ALA A 207 38.44 -23.99 -12.27
C ALA A 207 37.30 -25.00 -12.07
N PHE A 208 37.35 -26.11 -12.79
CA PHE A 208 36.35 -27.19 -12.76
C PHE A 208 37.03 -28.50 -12.34
N PHE A 209 36.36 -29.26 -11.47
CA PHE A 209 36.70 -30.63 -11.11
C PHE A 209 35.52 -31.54 -11.43
N ASP A 210 35.70 -32.48 -12.36
CA ASP A 210 34.71 -33.45 -12.80
C ASP A 210 35.00 -34.83 -12.15
N PRO A 211 34.18 -35.30 -11.19
CA PRO A 211 34.42 -36.56 -10.49
C PRO A 211 34.37 -37.77 -11.44
N ALA A 212 35.42 -38.61 -11.41
CA ALA A 212 35.54 -39.75 -12.34
C ALA A 212 34.50 -40.88 -12.11
N ASN A 213 33.72 -40.78 -11.01
CA ASN A 213 32.51 -41.54 -10.71
C ASN A 213 31.57 -40.62 -9.93
N ASP A 214 30.25 -40.87 -9.99
CA ASP A 214 29.26 -40.15 -9.17
C ASP A 214 29.65 -40.09 -7.68
N LEU A 215 29.44 -38.94 -7.07
CA LEU A 215 29.67 -38.71 -5.65
C LEU A 215 28.71 -39.57 -4.81
N ALA A 216 29.20 -40.10 -3.70
CA ALA A 216 28.39 -40.88 -2.76
C ALA A 216 27.29 -39.99 -2.16
N ALA A 217 26.09 -40.53 -1.97
CA ALA A 217 24.94 -39.80 -1.42
C ALA A 217 25.06 -39.52 0.09
N ASN A 218 24.41 -38.47 0.57
CA ASN A 218 24.39 -38.04 1.98
C ASN A 218 25.81 -38.01 2.61
N THR A 219 26.79 -37.52 1.86
CA THR A 219 28.22 -37.59 2.18
C THR A 219 28.78 -36.18 2.21
N LEU A 220 29.52 -35.85 3.27
CA LEU A 220 30.23 -34.58 3.40
C LEU A 220 31.54 -34.65 2.60
N TYR A 221 31.61 -33.84 1.55
CA TYR A 221 32.82 -33.62 0.78
C TYR A 221 33.52 -32.34 1.26
N THR A 222 34.84 -32.42 1.36
CA THR A 222 35.72 -31.27 1.61
C THR A 222 36.55 -31.01 0.37
N VAL A 223 36.50 -29.78 -0.12
CA VAL A 223 37.28 -29.33 -1.27
C VAL A 223 38.38 -28.39 -0.77
N THR A 224 39.55 -28.45 -1.39
CA THR A 224 40.70 -27.62 -1.04
C THR A 224 41.44 -27.20 -2.29
N LEU A 225 41.42 -25.89 -2.55
CA LEU A 225 42.38 -25.23 -3.43
C LEU A 225 43.59 -24.84 -2.58
N THR A 226 44.76 -25.40 -2.89
CA THR A 226 45.98 -25.12 -2.12
C THR A 226 46.66 -23.83 -2.58
N THR A 227 47.55 -23.28 -1.76
CA THR A 227 48.48 -22.20 -2.17
C THR A 227 49.45 -22.62 -3.29
N GLY A 228 49.32 -23.82 -3.86
CA GLY A 228 49.99 -24.23 -5.10
C GLY A 228 49.36 -23.65 -6.37
N VAL A 229 48.07 -23.27 -6.38
CA VAL A 229 47.45 -22.59 -7.54
C VAL A 229 47.88 -21.12 -7.61
N LYS A 230 48.08 -20.60 -8.82
CA LYS A 230 48.63 -19.26 -9.06
C LYS A 230 47.86 -18.47 -10.10
N ASN A 231 47.92 -17.14 -10.00
CA ASN A 231 47.56 -16.26 -11.11
C ASN A 231 48.60 -16.32 -12.24
N VAL A 232 48.32 -15.70 -13.39
CA VAL A 232 49.22 -15.72 -14.56
C VAL A 232 50.55 -14.98 -14.32
N GLU A 233 50.61 -14.07 -13.35
CA GLU A 233 51.83 -13.42 -12.84
C GLU A 233 52.60 -14.28 -11.80
N GLY A 234 52.11 -15.48 -11.47
CA GLY A 234 52.76 -16.42 -10.56
C GLY A 234 52.47 -16.22 -9.06
N VAL A 235 51.59 -15.28 -8.70
CA VAL A 235 51.12 -15.02 -7.32
C VAL A 235 50.21 -16.16 -6.87
N THR A 236 50.51 -16.77 -5.71
CA THR A 236 49.70 -17.85 -5.12
C THR A 236 48.44 -17.33 -4.44
N LEU A 237 47.46 -18.21 -4.17
CA LEU A 237 46.47 -17.93 -3.11
C LEU A 237 47.18 -17.54 -1.81
N GLN A 238 46.59 -16.61 -1.04
CA GLN A 238 47.15 -16.16 0.24
C GLN A 238 47.11 -17.24 1.33
N ASN A 239 46.08 -18.10 1.28
CA ASN A 239 45.86 -19.26 2.15
C ASN A 239 45.23 -20.38 1.30
N ASN A 240 45.25 -21.62 1.79
CA ASN A 240 44.42 -22.68 1.18
C ASN A 240 42.94 -22.27 1.29
N TYR A 241 42.23 -22.24 0.16
CA TYR A 241 40.79 -22.00 0.15
C TYR A 241 40.06 -23.35 0.33
N VAL A 242 39.40 -23.52 1.46
CA VAL A 242 38.74 -24.77 1.86
C VAL A 242 37.25 -24.51 2.03
N TRP A 243 36.43 -25.32 1.35
CA TRP A 243 34.99 -25.33 1.53
C TRP A 243 34.46 -26.76 1.61
N THR A 244 33.25 -26.93 2.10
CA THR A 244 32.59 -28.24 2.15
C THR A 244 31.24 -28.20 1.44
N PHE A 245 30.72 -29.36 1.10
CA PHE A 245 29.31 -29.53 0.74
C PHE A 245 28.85 -30.95 1.09
N THR A 246 27.55 -31.12 1.33
CA THR A 246 26.93 -32.43 1.56
C THR A 246 26.08 -32.81 0.36
N THR A 247 26.41 -33.93 -0.27
CA THR A 247 25.54 -34.51 -1.32
C THR A 247 24.16 -34.83 -0.75
N GLY A 248 23.14 -34.71 -1.58
CA GLY A 248 21.78 -35.05 -1.19
C GLY A 248 21.62 -36.52 -0.83
N ILE A 249 20.57 -36.82 -0.08
CA ILE A 249 20.03 -38.18 -0.03
C ILE A 249 19.70 -38.64 -1.46
N SER A 250 20.01 -39.89 -1.79
CA SER A 250 19.70 -40.45 -3.11
C SER A 250 18.20 -40.65 -3.24
N ILE A 251 17.50 -39.62 -3.74
CA ILE A 251 16.06 -39.67 -3.97
C ILE A 251 15.77 -40.49 -5.23
N ALA A 252 15.50 -41.78 -5.01
CA ALA A 252 15.04 -42.66 -6.06
C ALA A 252 13.74 -42.13 -6.71
N PRO A 253 13.62 -42.14 -8.04
CA PRO A 253 12.39 -41.76 -8.72
C PRO A 253 11.21 -42.61 -8.26
N ARG A 254 10.03 -41.99 -8.14
CA ARG A 254 8.77 -42.64 -7.79
C ARG A 254 7.75 -42.41 -8.91
N VAL A 255 6.88 -43.38 -9.15
CA VAL A 255 5.67 -43.14 -9.95
C VAL A 255 4.69 -42.34 -9.09
N ILE A 256 4.22 -41.19 -9.59
CA ILE A 256 3.20 -40.35 -8.98
C ILE A 256 1.80 -40.84 -9.37
N SER A 257 1.59 -41.14 -10.65
CA SER A 257 0.29 -41.52 -11.21
C SER A 257 0.45 -42.48 -12.39
N THR A 258 -0.62 -43.21 -12.69
CA THR A 258 -0.75 -44.05 -13.87
C THR A 258 -2.11 -43.78 -14.51
N ASP A 259 -2.21 -43.96 -15.83
CA ASP A 259 -3.47 -43.97 -16.56
C ASP A 259 -3.50 -45.23 -17.47
N PRO A 260 -4.38 -46.23 -17.24
CA PRO A 260 -5.37 -46.32 -16.18
C PRO A 260 -4.80 -46.22 -14.75
N ALA A 261 -5.62 -45.71 -13.85
CA ALA A 261 -5.33 -45.68 -12.43
C ALA A 261 -5.29 -47.10 -11.84
N ASN A 262 -4.61 -47.26 -10.70
CA ASN A 262 -4.55 -48.55 -10.03
C ASN A 262 -5.94 -48.99 -9.53
N LEU A 263 -6.34 -50.20 -9.92
CA LEU A 263 -7.66 -50.82 -9.74
C LEU A 263 -8.80 -50.16 -10.52
N GLU A 264 -8.52 -49.34 -11.53
CA GLU A 264 -9.54 -48.81 -12.46
C GLU A 264 -10.27 -49.96 -13.17
N THR A 265 -11.60 -49.85 -13.27
CA THR A 265 -12.47 -50.81 -13.98
C THR A 265 -13.24 -50.08 -15.08
N GLY A 266 -13.63 -50.81 -16.14
CA GLY A 266 -14.28 -50.17 -17.29
C GLY A 266 -13.30 -49.54 -18.28
N VAL A 267 -12.04 -50.00 -18.30
CA VAL A 267 -11.02 -49.49 -19.23
C VAL A 267 -11.34 -49.89 -20.68
N ALA A 268 -11.23 -48.94 -21.62
CA ALA A 268 -11.44 -49.19 -23.04
C ALA A 268 -10.42 -50.17 -23.65
N LEU A 269 -10.84 -50.99 -24.61
CA LEU A 269 -9.99 -52.06 -25.16
C LEU A 269 -8.79 -51.51 -25.98
N ASN A 270 -8.88 -50.29 -26.49
CA ASN A 270 -7.82 -49.59 -27.22
C ASN A 270 -6.96 -48.67 -26.33
N LYS A 271 -7.05 -48.78 -24.99
CA LYS A 271 -6.37 -47.87 -24.06
C LYS A 271 -4.84 -47.97 -24.16
N ILE A 272 -4.22 -46.83 -24.40
CA ILE A 272 -2.78 -46.60 -24.18
C ILE A 272 -2.54 -46.43 -22.68
N VAL A 273 -1.52 -47.09 -22.15
CA VAL A 273 -1.22 -47.13 -20.71
C VAL A 273 -0.03 -46.21 -20.41
N THR A 274 -0.08 -45.40 -19.35
CA THR A 274 0.98 -44.45 -18.99
C THR A 274 1.37 -44.52 -17.50
N ALA A 275 2.57 -44.04 -17.19
CA ALA A 275 3.08 -43.84 -15.84
C ALA A 275 3.90 -42.55 -15.76
N THR A 276 3.55 -41.66 -14.83
CA THR A 276 4.22 -40.35 -14.63
C THR A 276 5.11 -40.38 -13.39
N PHE A 277 6.34 -39.88 -13.52
CA PHE A 277 7.38 -39.93 -12.49
C PHE A 277 7.52 -38.64 -11.70
N SER A 278 8.07 -38.74 -10.49
CA SER A 278 8.32 -37.62 -9.56
C SER A 278 9.52 -36.75 -9.93
N MET A 279 10.20 -37.05 -11.02
CA MET A 279 11.37 -36.37 -11.57
C MET A 279 11.59 -36.84 -13.00
N GLN A 280 12.50 -36.20 -13.73
CA GLN A 280 12.90 -36.61 -15.06
C GLN A 280 13.69 -37.94 -15.03
N MET A 281 13.29 -38.88 -15.88
CA MET A 281 13.94 -40.16 -16.09
C MET A 281 14.97 -40.06 -17.21
N ASP A 282 16.00 -40.91 -17.16
CA ASP A 282 16.85 -41.17 -18.33
C ASP A 282 16.01 -41.92 -19.38
N PRO A 283 15.71 -41.31 -20.56
CA PRO A 283 14.86 -41.92 -21.58
C PRO A 283 15.43 -43.24 -22.12
N SER A 284 16.76 -43.43 -22.09
CA SER A 284 17.39 -44.67 -22.55
C SER A 284 17.06 -45.87 -21.64
N THR A 285 16.70 -45.61 -20.38
CA THR A 285 16.28 -46.64 -19.42
C THR A 285 14.79 -46.94 -19.43
N ILE A 286 13.98 -46.21 -20.22
CA ILE A 286 12.53 -46.41 -20.33
C ILE A 286 12.22 -47.20 -21.62
N THR A 287 12.11 -48.52 -21.49
CA THR A 287 11.98 -49.47 -22.61
C THR A 287 10.92 -50.53 -22.33
N THR A 288 10.64 -51.40 -23.29
CA THR A 288 9.73 -52.56 -23.13
C THR A 288 10.21 -53.62 -22.11
N SER A 289 11.43 -53.50 -21.57
CA SER A 289 11.91 -54.33 -20.44
C SER A 289 11.75 -53.65 -19.07
N THR A 290 11.58 -52.33 -19.03
CA THR A 290 11.46 -51.54 -17.80
C THR A 290 10.08 -50.95 -17.58
N PHE A 291 9.27 -50.77 -18.63
CA PHE A 291 7.81 -50.61 -18.57
C PHE A 291 7.18 -51.81 -19.28
N THR A 292 6.53 -52.68 -18.50
CA THR A 292 5.87 -53.91 -18.98
C THR A 292 4.38 -53.90 -18.68
N LEU A 293 3.62 -54.66 -19.46
CA LEU A 293 2.18 -54.88 -19.29
C LEU A 293 1.89 -56.39 -19.45
N TYR A 294 1.12 -56.98 -18.55
CA TYR A 294 0.81 -58.41 -18.51
C TYR A 294 -0.69 -58.68 -18.35
N ASN A 295 -1.19 -59.72 -19.03
CA ASN A 295 -2.44 -60.41 -18.69
C ASN A 295 -2.11 -61.70 -17.95
N GLY A 296 -2.30 -61.73 -16.63
CA GLY A 296 -1.89 -62.86 -15.79
C GLY A 296 -0.39 -63.12 -15.89
N ILE A 297 0.00 -64.18 -16.59
CA ILE A 297 1.41 -64.56 -16.87
C ILE A 297 1.88 -64.22 -18.29
N SER A 298 0.97 -63.80 -19.18
CA SER A 298 1.27 -63.51 -20.59
C SER A 298 1.61 -62.03 -20.77
N GLN A 299 2.81 -61.73 -21.30
CA GLN A 299 3.20 -60.36 -21.61
C GLN A 299 2.40 -59.83 -22.80
N VAL A 300 1.91 -58.60 -22.70
CA VAL A 300 1.30 -57.87 -23.81
C VAL A 300 2.41 -57.30 -24.69
N VAL A 301 2.31 -57.48 -26.00
CA VAL A 301 3.21 -56.84 -26.96
C VAL A 301 2.77 -55.38 -27.18
N GLY A 302 3.73 -54.47 -27.22
CA GLY A 302 3.47 -53.03 -27.37
C GLY A 302 4.75 -52.22 -27.52
N VAL A 303 4.59 -50.93 -27.81
CA VAL A 303 5.68 -49.97 -27.99
C VAL A 303 5.76 -49.07 -26.76
N VAL A 304 6.99 -48.84 -26.26
CA VAL A 304 7.26 -47.89 -25.16
C VAL A 304 7.88 -46.61 -25.71
N SER A 305 7.46 -45.47 -25.15
CA SER A 305 8.03 -44.14 -25.37
C SER A 305 8.06 -43.33 -24.07
N TYR A 306 8.82 -42.23 -24.06
CA TYR A 306 8.97 -41.34 -22.91
C TYR A 306 9.00 -39.87 -23.35
N SER A 307 8.33 -38.98 -22.61
CA SER A 307 8.37 -37.54 -22.84
C SER A 307 8.05 -36.76 -21.56
N GLY A 308 8.72 -35.64 -21.34
CA GLY A 308 8.59 -34.85 -20.11
C GLY A 308 8.96 -35.68 -18.87
N THR A 309 7.96 -35.99 -18.04
CA THR A 309 8.07 -36.91 -16.89
C THR A 309 7.26 -38.20 -17.06
N THR A 310 6.67 -38.46 -18.23
CA THR A 310 5.70 -39.55 -18.45
C THR A 310 6.23 -40.62 -19.42
N ALA A 311 6.16 -41.88 -19.00
CA ALA A 311 6.34 -43.04 -19.85
C ALA A 311 4.99 -43.55 -20.38
N THR A 312 5.00 -44.05 -21.61
CA THR A 312 3.81 -44.47 -22.36
C THR A 312 4.03 -45.85 -22.98
N PHE A 313 3.09 -46.77 -22.79
CA PHE A 313 3.04 -48.10 -23.37
C PHE A 313 1.78 -48.21 -24.24
N ALA A 314 1.96 -48.38 -25.55
CA ALA A 314 0.88 -48.60 -26.51
C ALA A 314 0.78 -50.09 -26.90
N PRO A 315 -0.28 -50.83 -26.53
CA PRO A 315 -0.48 -52.21 -26.96
C PRO A 315 -0.55 -52.34 -28.48
N SER A 316 0.06 -53.38 -29.05
CA SER A 316 0.06 -53.60 -30.51
C SER A 316 -1.22 -54.24 -31.06
N ILE A 317 -2.10 -54.73 -30.17
CA ILE A 317 -3.45 -55.21 -30.45
C ILE A 317 -4.40 -54.72 -29.32
N PRO A 318 -5.72 -54.62 -29.56
CA PRO A 318 -6.67 -54.33 -28.50
C PRO A 318 -6.58 -55.31 -27.33
N LEU A 319 -6.79 -54.78 -26.13
CA LEU A 319 -6.90 -55.52 -24.89
C LEU A 319 -8.20 -56.36 -24.89
N LEU A 320 -8.18 -57.51 -24.21
CA LEU A 320 -9.34 -58.39 -24.08
C LEU A 320 -10.39 -57.78 -23.13
N PRO A 321 -11.70 -58.01 -23.33
CA PRO A 321 -12.74 -57.54 -22.42
C PRO A 321 -12.73 -58.28 -21.07
N ASN A 322 -13.31 -57.66 -20.04
CA ASN A 322 -13.42 -58.15 -18.66
C ASN A 322 -12.09 -58.73 -18.06
N THR A 323 -10.95 -58.22 -18.50
CA THR A 323 -9.63 -58.81 -18.25
C THR A 323 -8.79 -57.87 -17.40
N THR A 324 -8.24 -58.39 -16.30
CA THR A 324 -7.38 -57.61 -15.40
C THR A 324 -5.91 -57.65 -15.85
N TYR A 325 -5.47 -56.54 -16.43
CA TYR A 325 -4.08 -56.31 -16.80
C TYR A 325 -3.25 -55.83 -15.60
N THR A 326 -1.94 -56.02 -15.69
CA THR A 326 -0.94 -55.60 -14.69
C THR A 326 0.16 -54.80 -15.37
N GLY A 327 0.23 -53.50 -15.08
CA GLY A 327 1.36 -52.65 -15.47
C GLY A 327 2.49 -52.78 -14.47
N THR A 328 3.74 -52.67 -14.91
CA THR A 328 4.90 -52.64 -14.01
C THR A 328 6.02 -51.76 -14.57
N ILE A 329 6.46 -50.80 -13.76
CA ILE A 329 7.77 -50.16 -13.89
C ILE A 329 8.78 -50.96 -13.05
N THR A 330 9.87 -51.42 -13.66
CA THR A 330 10.93 -52.16 -12.97
C THR A 330 12.00 -51.23 -12.37
N THR A 331 12.82 -51.77 -11.47
CA THR A 331 14.00 -51.06 -10.92
C THR A 331 15.12 -50.84 -11.96
N GLY A 332 14.92 -51.22 -13.23
CA GLY A 332 15.81 -50.87 -14.34
C GLY A 332 15.58 -49.45 -14.87
N ALA A 333 14.42 -48.85 -14.62
CA ALA A 333 14.15 -47.45 -14.94
C ALA A 333 14.90 -46.53 -13.96
N LYS A 334 15.61 -45.52 -14.47
CA LYS A 334 16.49 -44.63 -13.70
C LYS A 334 16.18 -43.14 -13.92
N ASN A 335 16.51 -42.31 -12.94
CA ASN A 335 16.57 -40.86 -13.13
C ASN A 335 17.83 -40.48 -13.95
N VAL A 336 17.90 -39.21 -14.38
CA VAL A 336 19.05 -38.68 -15.15
C VAL A 336 20.39 -38.71 -14.39
N ALA A 337 20.38 -38.90 -13.07
CA ALA A 337 21.55 -39.11 -12.21
C ALA A 337 21.77 -40.60 -11.88
N GLY A 338 21.34 -41.51 -12.76
CA GLY A 338 21.60 -42.94 -12.68
C GLY A 338 20.86 -43.73 -11.59
N VAL A 339 20.08 -43.06 -10.73
CA VAL A 339 19.40 -43.66 -9.57
C VAL A 339 18.16 -44.43 -10.02
N PRO A 340 18.05 -45.75 -9.73
CA PRO A 340 16.89 -46.55 -10.11
C PRO A 340 15.64 -46.22 -9.27
N VAL A 341 14.45 -46.49 -9.82
CA VAL A 341 13.21 -46.56 -9.02
C VAL A 341 13.42 -47.58 -7.89
N ALA A 342 13.27 -47.15 -6.63
CA ALA A 342 13.72 -47.92 -5.45
C ALA A 342 13.11 -49.32 -5.31
N ASN A 343 11.87 -49.50 -5.78
CA ASN A 343 11.16 -50.77 -5.83
C ASN A 343 10.35 -50.82 -7.12
N LYS A 344 10.12 -52.01 -7.69
CA LYS A 344 9.22 -52.15 -8.84
C LYS A 344 7.83 -51.57 -8.50
N TYR A 345 7.32 -50.67 -9.33
CA TYR A 345 6.00 -50.09 -9.15
C TYR A 345 4.99 -50.90 -9.98
N VAL A 346 4.02 -51.52 -9.31
CA VAL A 346 3.06 -52.46 -9.91
C VAL A 346 1.65 -51.92 -9.69
N TRP A 347 0.87 -51.85 -10.77
CA TRP A 347 -0.55 -51.50 -10.72
C TRP A 347 -1.37 -52.44 -11.60
N ARG A 348 -2.68 -52.49 -11.37
CA ARG A 348 -3.61 -53.32 -12.13
C ARG A 348 -4.78 -52.48 -12.62
N PHE A 349 -5.43 -52.91 -13.70
CA PHE A 349 -6.70 -52.34 -14.16
C PHE A 349 -7.51 -53.40 -14.91
N THR A 350 -8.83 -53.25 -14.98
CA THR A 350 -9.74 -54.21 -15.63
C THR A 350 -10.51 -53.52 -16.75
N THR A 351 -10.50 -54.13 -17.93
CA THR A 351 -11.20 -53.64 -19.12
C THR A 351 -12.73 -53.73 -19.01
N LEU A 352 -13.43 -53.01 -19.88
CA LEU A 352 -14.89 -53.04 -20.02
C LEU A 352 -15.42 -54.49 -20.10
N ALA A 353 -16.47 -54.75 -19.32
CA ALA A 353 -16.91 -56.11 -19.00
C ALA A 353 -18.01 -56.68 -19.91
N THR A 354 -18.74 -55.84 -20.64
CA THR A 354 -20.00 -56.22 -21.30
C THR A 354 -19.95 -56.05 -22.82
N ALA A 355 -20.31 -57.12 -23.53
CA ALA A 355 -20.71 -57.07 -24.93
C ALA A 355 -21.98 -56.22 -25.12
N PRO A 356 -22.25 -55.71 -26.34
CA PRO A 356 -23.55 -55.15 -26.69
C PRO A 356 -24.67 -56.18 -26.44
N VAL A 357 -25.81 -55.68 -25.95
CA VAL A 357 -27.05 -56.45 -25.80
C VAL A 357 -28.22 -55.67 -26.39
N VAL A 358 -29.26 -56.35 -26.86
CA VAL A 358 -30.52 -55.71 -27.25
C VAL A 358 -31.31 -55.38 -25.97
N ILE A 359 -31.55 -54.09 -25.73
CA ILE A 359 -32.33 -53.58 -24.59
C ILE A 359 -33.83 -53.69 -24.87
N SER A 360 -34.26 -53.44 -26.11
CA SER A 360 -35.68 -53.43 -26.47
C SER A 360 -35.90 -53.74 -27.95
N THR A 361 -37.12 -54.18 -28.26
CA THR A 361 -37.59 -54.41 -29.63
C THR A 361 -38.98 -53.80 -29.81
N ASP A 362 -39.30 -53.39 -31.03
CA ASP A 362 -40.66 -52.99 -31.41
C ASP A 362 -41.07 -53.72 -32.71
N PRO A 363 -42.01 -54.68 -32.69
CA PRO A 363 -42.79 -55.12 -31.54
C PRO A 363 -41.95 -55.71 -30.41
N ALA A 364 -42.42 -55.49 -29.18
CA ALA A 364 -41.87 -56.14 -27.99
C ALA A 364 -42.05 -57.66 -28.07
N ASN A 365 -41.15 -58.42 -27.43
CA ASN A 365 -41.21 -59.87 -27.40
C ASN A 365 -42.55 -60.37 -26.83
N GLY A 366 -43.24 -61.23 -27.57
CA GLY A 366 -44.58 -61.74 -27.24
C GLY A 366 -45.75 -60.80 -27.54
N ALA A 367 -45.53 -59.62 -28.16
CA ALA A 367 -46.60 -58.69 -28.49
C ALA A 367 -47.65 -59.33 -29.41
N THR A 368 -48.93 -59.09 -29.15
CA THR A 368 -50.06 -59.56 -29.95
C THR A 368 -50.80 -58.40 -30.61
N GLN A 369 -51.75 -58.71 -31.51
CA GLN A 369 -52.55 -57.72 -32.24
C GLN A 369 -51.71 -56.71 -33.06
N VAL A 370 -50.50 -57.11 -33.48
CA VAL A 370 -49.58 -56.25 -34.24
C VAL A 370 -50.15 -55.89 -35.61
N VAL A 371 -50.00 -54.63 -35.99
CA VAL A 371 -50.50 -54.05 -37.25
C VAL A 371 -49.85 -54.70 -38.47
N LEU A 372 -50.60 -54.91 -39.56
CA LEU A 372 -50.10 -55.71 -40.70
C LEU A 372 -48.99 -55.02 -41.52
N ASN A 373 -48.85 -53.70 -41.38
CA ASN A 373 -47.80 -52.89 -42.01
C ASN A 373 -46.60 -52.61 -41.08
N LYS A 374 -46.46 -53.37 -39.97
CA LYS A 374 -45.46 -53.08 -38.92
C LYS A 374 -44.03 -53.18 -39.45
N THR A 375 -43.29 -52.07 -39.30
CA THR A 375 -41.82 -52.07 -39.35
C THR A 375 -41.29 -52.55 -37.99
N VAL A 376 -40.26 -53.39 -38.01
CA VAL A 376 -39.72 -54.10 -36.84
C VAL A 376 -38.37 -53.50 -36.44
N THR A 377 -38.08 -53.28 -35.17
CA THR A 377 -36.82 -52.68 -34.70
C THR A 377 -36.20 -53.42 -33.51
N ALA A 378 -34.91 -53.20 -33.30
CA ALA A 378 -34.15 -53.63 -32.12
C ALA A 378 -33.17 -52.52 -31.71
N THR A 379 -33.11 -52.20 -30.42
CA THR A 379 -32.25 -51.13 -29.86
C THR A 379 -31.19 -51.71 -28.93
N PHE A 380 -29.94 -51.31 -29.13
CA PHE A 380 -28.77 -51.85 -28.43
C PHE A 380 -28.35 -51.01 -27.22
N SER A 381 -27.59 -51.63 -26.31
CA SER A 381 -27.04 -50.99 -25.11
C SER A 381 -25.90 -50.01 -25.38
N VAL A 382 -25.30 -50.05 -26.57
CA VAL A 382 -24.21 -49.18 -27.03
C VAL A 382 -24.36 -48.92 -28.54
N PRO A 383 -23.71 -47.89 -29.10
CA PRO A 383 -23.57 -47.73 -30.55
C PRO A 383 -22.94 -48.97 -31.21
N MET A 384 -23.57 -49.41 -32.30
CA MET A 384 -23.11 -50.53 -33.13
C MET A 384 -22.42 -50.01 -34.38
N ASN A 385 -21.40 -50.73 -34.84
CA ASN A 385 -20.75 -50.50 -36.12
C ASN A 385 -21.78 -50.66 -37.25
N PRO A 386 -22.19 -49.57 -37.96
CA PRO A 386 -23.31 -49.64 -38.91
C PRO A 386 -23.07 -50.63 -40.06
N TRP A 387 -21.80 -50.89 -40.42
CA TRP A 387 -21.42 -51.85 -41.45
C TRP A 387 -21.70 -53.30 -41.08
N THR A 388 -21.89 -53.60 -39.79
CA THR A 388 -22.23 -54.94 -39.28
C THR A 388 -23.74 -55.17 -39.17
N ILE A 389 -24.57 -54.14 -39.35
CA ILE A 389 -26.04 -54.23 -39.26
C ILE A 389 -26.65 -54.33 -40.66
N THR A 390 -26.93 -55.55 -41.10
CA THR A 390 -27.36 -55.88 -42.47
C THR A 390 -28.47 -56.93 -42.48
N SER A 391 -28.98 -57.30 -43.66
CA SER A 391 -30.00 -58.35 -43.81
C SER A 391 -29.52 -59.77 -43.49
N SER A 392 -28.22 -60.00 -43.21
CA SER A 392 -27.72 -61.27 -42.66
C SER A 392 -27.60 -61.26 -41.13
N THR A 393 -27.54 -60.08 -40.51
CA THR A 393 -27.38 -59.90 -39.05
C THR A 393 -28.63 -59.41 -38.35
N PHE A 394 -29.61 -58.82 -39.07
CA PHE A 394 -31.00 -58.64 -38.62
C PHE A 394 -31.93 -59.34 -39.61
N THR A 395 -32.61 -60.40 -39.15
CA THR A 395 -33.57 -61.18 -39.95
C THR A 395 -34.96 -61.23 -39.31
N LEU A 396 -35.99 -61.43 -40.14
CA LEU A 396 -37.38 -61.64 -39.74
C LEU A 396 -37.93 -62.88 -40.46
N LYS A 397 -38.65 -63.74 -39.74
CA LYS A 397 -39.22 -65.00 -40.27
C LYS A 397 -40.64 -65.25 -39.79
N HIS A 398 -41.38 -66.13 -40.47
CA HIS A 398 -42.56 -66.81 -39.91
C HIS A 398 -42.40 -68.32 -40.10
N GLY A 399 -42.36 -69.06 -38.99
CA GLY A 399 -41.88 -70.45 -39.01
C GLY A 399 -40.45 -70.53 -39.57
N THR A 400 -40.26 -71.32 -40.63
CA THR A 400 -38.97 -71.44 -41.35
C THR A 400 -38.78 -70.42 -42.47
N ILE A 401 -39.86 -69.75 -42.91
CA ILE A 401 -39.88 -68.87 -44.08
C ILE A 401 -39.32 -67.49 -43.71
N SER A 402 -38.35 -67.00 -44.47
CA SER A 402 -37.84 -65.62 -44.34
C SER A 402 -38.85 -64.61 -44.88
N VAL A 403 -38.99 -63.47 -44.20
CA VAL A 403 -39.69 -62.30 -44.72
C VAL A 403 -38.72 -61.46 -45.53
N ASP A 404 -39.10 -61.07 -46.74
CA ASP A 404 -38.30 -60.13 -47.53
C ASP A 404 -38.47 -58.70 -47.00
N GLY A 405 -37.38 -57.96 -46.93
CA GLY A 405 -37.38 -56.61 -46.36
C GLY A 405 -36.00 -55.93 -46.42
N SER A 406 -35.98 -54.67 -46.02
CA SER A 406 -34.77 -53.82 -45.98
C SER A 406 -34.33 -53.57 -44.54
N VAL A 407 -33.03 -53.65 -44.28
CA VAL A 407 -32.41 -53.31 -42.99
C VAL A 407 -31.75 -51.94 -43.07
N SER A 408 -31.89 -51.13 -42.02
CA SER A 408 -31.14 -49.90 -41.79
C SER A 408 -30.75 -49.74 -40.32
N TYR A 409 -29.80 -48.84 -40.03
CA TYR A 409 -29.31 -48.55 -38.68
C TYR A 409 -29.19 -47.05 -38.46
N SER A 410 -29.55 -46.57 -37.27
CA SER A 410 -29.39 -45.17 -36.87
C SER A 410 -29.36 -45.02 -35.35
N GLY A 411 -28.44 -44.19 -34.83
CA GLY A 411 -28.25 -44.02 -33.38
C GLY A 411 -27.84 -45.33 -32.73
N THR A 412 -28.71 -45.88 -31.87
CA THR A 412 -28.55 -47.21 -31.26
C THR A 412 -29.57 -48.24 -31.78
N THR A 413 -30.35 -47.94 -32.82
CA THR A 413 -31.49 -48.75 -33.26
C THR A 413 -31.33 -49.30 -34.68
N ALA A 414 -31.44 -50.62 -34.81
CA ALA A 414 -31.61 -51.31 -36.09
C ALA A 414 -33.09 -51.41 -36.47
N THR A 415 -33.40 -51.30 -37.76
CA THR A 415 -34.75 -51.28 -38.31
C THR A 415 -34.85 -52.24 -39.50
N PHE A 416 -35.77 -53.19 -39.42
CA PHE A 416 -36.17 -54.10 -40.50
C PHE A 416 -37.56 -53.69 -41.01
N LYS A 417 -37.66 -53.28 -42.27
CA LYS A 417 -38.92 -52.94 -42.93
C LYS A 417 -39.33 -54.03 -43.92
N PRO A 418 -40.42 -54.78 -43.68
CA PRO A 418 -40.97 -55.74 -44.65
C PRO A 418 -41.30 -55.09 -46.00
N SER A 419 -41.13 -55.86 -47.08
CA SER A 419 -41.45 -55.42 -48.46
C SER A 419 -42.95 -55.49 -48.78
N SER A 420 -43.70 -56.31 -48.05
CA SER A 420 -45.14 -56.53 -48.17
C SER A 420 -45.83 -56.44 -46.81
N LEU A 421 -47.17 -56.47 -46.79
CA LEU A 421 -47.92 -56.60 -45.55
C LEU A 421 -47.68 -57.98 -44.91
N LEU A 422 -47.49 -57.99 -43.60
CA LEU A 422 -47.46 -59.20 -42.79
C LEU A 422 -48.84 -59.88 -42.81
N LEU A 423 -48.83 -61.21 -42.79
CA LEU A 423 -50.05 -62.02 -42.75
C LEU A 423 -50.79 -61.79 -41.42
N ALA A 424 -52.12 -61.79 -41.44
CA ALA A 424 -52.95 -61.65 -40.23
C ALA A 424 -52.86 -62.89 -39.32
N ASN A 425 -53.09 -62.72 -38.01
CA ASN A 425 -53.08 -63.78 -36.98
C ASN A 425 -51.88 -64.76 -37.10
N THR A 426 -50.69 -64.23 -37.41
CA THR A 426 -49.48 -65.00 -37.75
C THR A 426 -48.34 -64.63 -36.80
N VAL A 427 -47.62 -65.64 -36.31
CA VAL A 427 -46.45 -65.45 -35.44
C VAL A 427 -45.21 -65.22 -36.30
N TYR A 428 -44.53 -64.11 -36.05
CA TYR A 428 -43.25 -63.74 -36.63
C TYR A 428 -42.13 -63.82 -35.58
N THR A 429 -40.92 -64.14 -36.03
CA THR A 429 -39.70 -64.23 -35.21
C THR A 429 -38.65 -63.28 -35.78
N GLY A 430 -38.21 -62.31 -34.96
CA GLY A 430 -37.06 -61.46 -35.24
C GLY A 430 -35.78 -62.04 -34.62
N THR A 431 -34.65 -61.85 -35.30
CA THR A 431 -33.33 -62.26 -34.80
C THR A 431 -32.26 -61.23 -35.13
N ILE A 432 -31.50 -60.79 -34.13
CA ILE A 432 -30.17 -60.20 -34.30
C ILE A 432 -29.12 -61.30 -34.08
N THR A 433 -28.10 -61.39 -34.94
CA THR A 433 -27.03 -62.39 -34.80
C THR A 433 -25.77 -61.85 -34.12
N THR A 434 -24.89 -62.75 -33.67
CA THR A 434 -23.54 -62.42 -33.17
C THR A 434 -22.62 -61.80 -34.22
N GLY A 435 -23.04 -61.69 -35.49
CA GLY A 435 -22.30 -60.93 -36.52
C GLY A 435 -22.48 -59.40 -36.45
N ALA A 436 -23.28 -58.91 -35.50
CA ALA A 436 -23.42 -57.48 -35.20
C ALA A 436 -22.47 -57.06 -34.06
N GLU A 437 -21.68 -56.00 -34.28
CA GLU A 437 -20.62 -55.55 -33.36
C GLU A 437 -20.81 -54.10 -32.91
N SER A 438 -20.31 -53.76 -31.72
CA SER A 438 -20.18 -52.38 -31.25
C SER A 438 -19.17 -51.58 -32.09
N GLU A 439 -19.19 -50.24 -32.00
CA GLU A 439 -18.11 -49.41 -32.61
C GLU A 439 -16.71 -49.75 -32.08
N ALA A 440 -16.62 -50.38 -30.90
CA ALA A 440 -15.39 -50.88 -30.31
C ALA A 440 -14.97 -52.30 -30.80
N GLY A 441 -15.67 -52.86 -31.80
CA GLY A 441 -15.37 -54.19 -32.36
C GLY A 441 -15.78 -55.37 -31.44
N ILE A 442 -16.75 -55.17 -30.56
CA ILE A 442 -17.24 -56.23 -29.65
C ILE A 442 -18.57 -56.75 -30.17
N ALA A 443 -18.61 -58.01 -30.60
CA ALA A 443 -19.82 -58.71 -31.04
C ALA A 443 -20.85 -58.89 -29.91
N LEU A 444 -22.13 -59.11 -30.26
CA LEU A 444 -23.12 -59.67 -29.33
C LEU A 444 -22.62 -61.02 -28.78
N ALA A 445 -22.87 -61.29 -27.49
CA ALA A 445 -22.45 -62.55 -26.85
C ALA A 445 -23.17 -63.79 -27.42
N GLU A 446 -24.47 -63.67 -27.72
CA GLU A 446 -25.30 -64.70 -28.34
C GLU A 446 -26.32 -64.05 -29.31
N ASN A 447 -26.97 -64.86 -30.17
CA ASN A 447 -28.04 -64.38 -31.04
C ASN A 447 -29.26 -63.95 -30.21
N TYR A 448 -29.72 -62.71 -30.37
CA TYR A 448 -30.92 -62.22 -29.70
C TYR A 448 -32.17 -62.52 -30.54
N VAL A 449 -33.12 -63.28 -30.00
CA VAL A 449 -34.32 -63.78 -30.70
C VAL A 449 -35.58 -63.35 -29.95
N TRP A 450 -36.59 -62.86 -30.68
CA TRP A 450 -37.90 -62.49 -30.12
C TRP A 450 -39.04 -62.82 -31.09
N THR A 451 -40.28 -62.86 -30.61
CA THR A 451 -41.46 -63.11 -31.43
C THR A 451 -42.55 -62.05 -31.26
N PHE A 452 -43.47 -61.98 -32.21
CA PHE A 452 -44.72 -61.22 -32.10
C PHE A 452 -45.83 -61.83 -32.98
N THR A 453 -47.09 -61.48 -32.71
CA THR A 453 -48.27 -61.99 -33.42
C THR A 453 -49.10 -60.85 -33.99
N THR A 454 -49.40 -60.91 -35.29
CA THR A 454 -50.24 -59.94 -35.99
C THR A 454 -51.72 -60.05 -35.64
N GLY A 455 -52.48 -58.97 -35.86
CA GLY A 455 -53.88 -58.86 -35.46
C GLY A 455 -54.91 -59.59 -36.33
N SER A 456 -56.13 -59.67 -35.78
CA SER A 456 -57.33 -60.19 -36.44
C SER A 456 -58.15 -59.09 -37.15
N ILE A 457 -59.02 -59.49 -38.08
CA ILE A 457 -59.70 -58.63 -39.06
C ILE A 457 -61.13 -58.20 -38.68
N THR A 458 -61.49 -58.18 -37.39
CA THR A 458 -62.82 -57.75 -36.94
C THR A 458 -62.97 -56.22 -37.04
N ALA A 459 -64.18 -55.74 -37.37
CA ALA A 459 -64.47 -54.31 -37.49
C ALA A 459 -64.82 -53.66 -36.13
N PRO A 460 -64.40 -52.41 -35.86
CA PRO A 460 -64.77 -51.66 -34.66
C PRO A 460 -66.24 -51.22 -34.66
N THR A 461 -66.73 -50.87 -33.48
CA THR A 461 -68.05 -50.25 -33.22
C THR A 461 -67.94 -49.18 -32.12
N VAL A 462 -68.87 -48.22 -32.07
CA VAL A 462 -68.99 -47.25 -30.97
C VAL A 462 -69.86 -47.84 -29.86
N ILE A 463 -69.39 -47.76 -28.62
CA ILE A 463 -70.06 -48.25 -27.40
C ILE A 463 -70.86 -47.14 -26.71
N SER A 464 -70.30 -45.94 -26.60
CA SER A 464 -70.89 -44.82 -25.87
C SER A 464 -70.46 -43.46 -26.42
N THR A 465 -71.22 -42.42 -26.08
CA THR A 465 -70.98 -41.02 -26.41
C THR A 465 -71.25 -40.12 -25.21
N ASP A 466 -70.51 -39.02 -25.08
CA ASP A 466 -70.74 -37.94 -24.11
C ASP A 466 -70.50 -36.58 -24.78
N PRO A 467 -71.51 -35.71 -24.98
CA PRO A 467 -72.90 -35.89 -24.57
C PRO A 467 -73.58 -37.10 -25.20
N ALA A 468 -74.45 -37.75 -24.42
CA ALA A 468 -75.29 -38.83 -24.91
C ALA A 468 -76.27 -38.32 -25.98
N ASN A 469 -76.67 -39.20 -26.90
CA ASN A 469 -77.60 -38.88 -27.98
C ASN A 469 -78.93 -38.30 -27.44
N GLY A 470 -79.27 -37.08 -27.84
CA GLY A 470 -80.45 -36.34 -27.38
C GLY A 470 -80.28 -35.54 -26.08
N ALA A 471 -79.07 -35.43 -25.53
CA ALA A 471 -78.81 -34.62 -24.33
C ALA A 471 -79.20 -33.14 -24.50
N THR A 472 -79.62 -32.50 -23.41
CA THR A 472 -80.00 -31.08 -23.36
C THR A 472 -79.31 -30.38 -22.19
N GLY A 473 -79.18 -29.05 -22.23
CA GLY A 473 -78.48 -28.29 -21.19
C GLY A 473 -76.95 -28.48 -21.19
N VAL A 474 -76.38 -28.91 -22.32
CA VAL A 474 -74.94 -29.17 -22.46
C VAL A 474 -74.14 -27.86 -22.33
N LEU A 475 -73.07 -27.87 -21.55
CA LEU A 475 -72.20 -26.69 -21.38
C LEU A 475 -71.56 -26.26 -22.71
N LEU A 476 -71.28 -24.97 -22.86
CA LEU A 476 -70.83 -24.39 -24.14
C LEU A 476 -69.40 -24.81 -24.50
N ASP A 477 -68.57 -25.05 -23.49
CA ASP A 477 -67.18 -25.51 -23.56
C ASP A 477 -67.04 -27.04 -23.74
N LYS A 478 -68.16 -27.78 -23.76
CA LYS A 478 -68.16 -29.25 -23.66
C LYS A 478 -67.36 -29.93 -24.76
N THR A 479 -66.29 -30.62 -24.37
CA THR A 479 -65.62 -31.63 -25.20
C THR A 479 -66.59 -32.77 -25.53
N ILE A 480 -66.73 -33.08 -26.82
CA ILE A 480 -67.65 -34.10 -27.35
C ILE A 480 -66.86 -35.40 -27.60
N THR A 481 -67.30 -36.52 -27.04
CA THR A 481 -66.50 -37.77 -27.01
C THR A 481 -67.27 -39.01 -27.45
N ALA A 482 -66.55 -40.04 -27.90
CA ALA A 482 -67.09 -41.36 -28.17
C ALA A 482 -66.07 -42.47 -27.90
N THR A 483 -66.52 -43.63 -27.40
CA THR A 483 -65.67 -44.76 -27.03
C THR A 483 -65.92 -45.97 -27.94
N PHE A 484 -64.86 -46.67 -28.35
CA PHE A 484 -64.88 -47.79 -29.30
C PHE A 484 -64.70 -49.16 -28.64
N SER A 485 -65.16 -50.21 -29.33
CA SER A 485 -65.04 -51.62 -28.90
C SER A 485 -63.68 -52.26 -29.13
N THR A 486 -62.80 -51.65 -29.94
CA THR A 486 -61.39 -52.04 -30.07
C THR A 486 -60.51 -50.78 -30.18
N PRO A 487 -59.21 -50.84 -29.84
CA PRO A 487 -58.29 -49.73 -30.04
C PRO A 487 -58.17 -49.34 -31.52
N MET A 488 -58.25 -48.04 -31.78
CA MET A 488 -58.25 -47.44 -33.10
C MET A 488 -56.83 -47.05 -33.53
N ASP A 489 -56.56 -47.05 -34.84
CA ASP A 489 -55.32 -46.51 -35.41
C ASP A 489 -55.35 -44.97 -35.28
N PRO A 490 -54.52 -44.35 -34.42
CA PRO A 490 -54.57 -42.92 -34.17
C PRO A 490 -54.37 -42.06 -35.43
N LEU A 491 -53.69 -42.57 -36.45
CA LEU A 491 -53.52 -41.87 -37.73
C LEU A 491 -54.86 -41.64 -38.45
N THR A 492 -55.84 -42.51 -38.19
CA THR A 492 -57.20 -42.43 -38.75
C THR A 492 -58.20 -41.71 -37.84
N MET A 493 -57.77 -41.19 -36.68
CA MET A 493 -58.64 -40.56 -35.68
C MET A 493 -58.43 -39.05 -35.66
N ASN A 494 -59.04 -38.35 -36.61
CA ASN A 494 -58.77 -36.94 -36.91
C ASN A 494 -60.05 -36.19 -37.38
N SER A 495 -59.92 -34.90 -37.71
CA SER A 495 -61.05 -34.03 -38.09
C SER A 495 -61.77 -34.39 -39.41
N SER A 496 -61.23 -35.32 -40.22
CA SER A 496 -61.96 -35.90 -41.36
C SER A 496 -62.81 -37.13 -40.97
N THR A 497 -62.54 -37.73 -39.81
CA THR A 497 -63.21 -38.93 -39.32
C THR A 497 -64.06 -38.69 -38.07
N PHE A 498 -63.94 -37.54 -37.40
CA PHE A 498 -64.88 -37.06 -36.39
C PHE A 498 -65.25 -35.59 -36.65
N ILE A 499 -66.53 -35.35 -36.92
CA ILE A 499 -67.08 -34.09 -37.42
C ILE A 499 -68.26 -33.68 -36.52
N VAL A 500 -68.32 -32.40 -36.12
CA VAL A 500 -69.47 -31.82 -35.40
C VAL A 500 -70.06 -30.66 -36.22
N ARG A 501 -71.39 -30.51 -36.23
CA ARG A 501 -72.14 -29.51 -37.01
C ARG A 501 -73.29 -28.91 -36.22
N HIS A 502 -73.71 -27.69 -36.58
CA HIS A 502 -75.04 -27.16 -36.27
C HIS A 502 -75.74 -26.81 -37.59
N GLY A 503 -76.87 -27.48 -37.85
CA GLY A 503 -77.48 -27.47 -39.20
C GLY A 503 -76.48 -27.91 -40.26
N LEU A 504 -76.24 -27.05 -41.26
CA LEU A 504 -75.26 -27.29 -42.33
C LEU A 504 -73.83 -26.81 -41.98
N VAL A 505 -73.65 -25.99 -40.94
CA VAL A 505 -72.36 -25.39 -40.58
C VAL A 505 -71.48 -26.40 -39.83
N ALA A 506 -70.19 -26.47 -40.17
CA ALA A 506 -69.23 -27.29 -39.44
C ALA A 506 -68.63 -26.51 -38.28
N VAL A 507 -68.53 -27.15 -37.11
CA VAL A 507 -67.82 -26.61 -35.95
C VAL A 507 -66.32 -26.83 -36.16
N ALA A 508 -65.52 -25.79 -35.94
CA ALA A 508 -64.07 -25.93 -35.85
C ALA A 508 -63.69 -26.50 -34.48
N GLY A 509 -62.82 -27.52 -34.46
CA GLY A 509 -62.44 -28.22 -33.24
C GLY A 509 -61.19 -29.07 -33.41
N ALA A 510 -60.45 -29.24 -32.33
CA ALA A 510 -59.32 -30.16 -32.25
C ALA A 510 -59.83 -31.58 -31.96
N VAL A 511 -59.35 -32.56 -32.74
CA VAL A 511 -59.63 -33.98 -32.49
C VAL A 511 -58.44 -34.63 -31.82
N THR A 512 -58.68 -35.37 -30.74
CA THR A 512 -57.68 -36.15 -30.02
C THR A 512 -58.20 -37.59 -29.80
N TYR A 513 -57.28 -38.54 -29.63
CA TYR A 513 -57.60 -39.95 -29.42
C TYR A 513 -56.70 -40.55 -28.34
N SER A 514 -57.28 -41.28 -27.39
CA SER A 514 -56.54 -41.92 -26.29
C SER A 514 -57.25 -43.19 -25.80
N GLY A 515 -56.47 -44.25 -25.57
CA GLY A 515 -56.99 -45.55 -25.14
C GLY A 515 -57.95 -46.17 -26.16
N SER A 516 -59.26 -46.07 -25.86
CA SER A 516 -60.35 -46.46 -26.76
C SER A 516 -61.32 -45.30 -27.06
N THR A 517 -60.98 -44.06 -26.73
CA THR A 517 -61.90 -42.90 -26.78
C THR A 517 -61.37 -41.80 -27.69
N ILE A 518 -62.23 -41.31 -28.59
CA ILE A 518 -61.99 -40.10 -29.39
C ILE A 518 -62.71 -38.90 -28.75
N SER A 519 -62.08 -37.74 -28.81
CA SER A 519 -62.59 -36.47 -28.28
C SER A 519 -62.47 -35.38 -29.34
N PHE A 520 -63.50 -34.55 -29.45
CA PHE A 520 -63.55 -33.33 -30.25
C PHE A 520 -63.72 -32.17 -29.27
N ASN A 521 -62.72 -31.30 -29.16
CA ASN A 521 -62.82 -30.06 -28.41
C ASN A 521 -63.09 -28.92 -29.38
N PRO A 522 -64.21 -28.19 -29.27
CA PRO A 522 -64.45 -26.97 -30.05
C PRO A 522 -63.26 -25.99 -29.91
N THR A 523 -62.95 -25.23 -30.97
CA THR A 523 -61.97 -24.11 -30.90
C THR A 523 -62.61 -22.79 -30.51
N VAL A 524 -63.94 -22.73 -30.50
CA VAL A 524 -64.78 -21.65 -30.00
C VAL A 524 -65.96 -22.32 -29.30
N ASP A 525 -66.40 -21.77 -28.18
CA ASP A 525 -67.54 -22.28 -27.42
C ASP A 525 -68.78 -22.46 -28.31
N LEU A 526 -69.54 -23.51 -28.02
CA LEU A 526 -70.76 -23.84 -28.74
C LEU A 526 -71.84 -22.78 -28.45
N LEU A 527 -72.63 -22.44 -29.47
CA LEU A 527 -73.67 -21.41 -29.37
C LEU A 527 -74.71 -21.80 -28.31
N PRO A 528 -75.21 -20.86 -27.48
CA PRO A 528 -76.27 -21.12 -26.53
C PRO A 528 -77.55 -21.70 -27.16
N GLY A 529 -78.27 -22.55 -26.42
CA GLY A 529 -79.58 -23.10 -26.79
C GLY A 529 -79.65 -23.83 -28.15
N THR A 530 -78.52 -24.22 -28.72
CA THR A 530 -78.37 -24.68 -30.11
C THR A 530 -78.23 -26.18 -30.19
N VAL A 531 -78.87 -26.78 -31.20
CA VAL A 531 -78.80 -28.22 -31.49
C VAL A 531 -77.59 -28.52 -32.39
N TYR A 532 -76.75 -29.45 -31.93
CA TYR A 532 -75.57 -29.94 -32.61
C TYR A 532 -75.72 -31.41 -33.01
N THR A 533 -75.08 -31.77 -34.12
CA THR A 533 -74.98 -33.14 -34.66
C THR A 533 -73.52 -33.54 -34.75
N ALA A 534 -73.16 -34.65 -34.13
CA ALA A 534 -71.84 -35.25 -34.17
C ALA A 534 -71.84 -36.50 -35.06
N THR A 535 -70.72 -36.77 -35.74
CA THR A 535 -70.59 -37.88 -36.71
C THR A 535 -69.17 -38.43 -36.73
N ILE A 536 -69.04 -39.74 -36.61
CA ILE A 536 -67.80 -40.49 -36.83
C ILE A 536 -67.92 -41.28 -38.13
N THR A 537 -66.93 -41.20 -39.02
CA THR A 537 -67.01 -41.75 -40.38
C THR A 537 -66.34 -43.12 -40.54
N THR A 538 -66.70 -43.86 -41.58
CA THR A 538 -66.02 -45.12 -41.99
C THR A 538 -64.54 -44.95 -42.38
N GLY A 539 -63.99 -43.72 -42.36
CA GLY A 539 -62.55 -43.51 -42.46
C GLY A 539 -61.76 -43.91 -41.21
N ALA A 540 -62.40 -43.97 -40.03
CA ALA A 540 -61.79 -44.40 -38.77
C ALA A 540 -61.61 -45.93 -38.75
N LYS A 541 -60.39 -46.39 -38.42
CA LYS A 541 -59.98 -47.81 -38.48
C LYS A 541 -59.43 -48.30 -37.15
N ASN A 542 -59.52 -49.61 -36.90
CA ASN A 542 -58.77 -50.24 -35.81
C ASN A 542 -57.29 -50.42 -36.14
N LEU A 543 -56.47 -50.80 -35.14
CA LEU A 543 -55.03 -51.07 -35.32
C LEU A 543 -54.73 -52.13 -36.40
N ALA A 544 -55.64 -53.08 -36.65
CA ALA A 544 -55.50 -54.06 -37.74
C ALA A 544 -55.80 -53.48 -39.15
N GLY A 545 -56.17 -52.20 -39.24
CA GLY A 545 -56.50 -51.50 -40.49
C GLY A 545 -57.97 -51.61 -40.93
N VAL A 546 -58.86 -52.12 -40.07
CA VAL A 546 -60.27 -52.41 -40.41
C VAL A 546 -61.17 -51.22 -40.07
N PRO A 547 -61.94 -50.67 -41.01
CA PRO A 547 -62.81 -49.51 -40.77
C PRO A 547 -64.09 -49.84 -39.99
N LEU A 548 -64.70 -48.81 -39.39
CA LEU A 548 -66.11 -48.86 -38.97
C LEU A 548 -67.01 -49.34 -40.12
N ALA A 549 -68.01 -50.18 -39.80
CA ALA A 549 -68.92 -50.72 -40.80
C ALA A 549 -69.89 -49.68 -41.42
N ASN A 550 -70.24 -48.64 -40.66
CA ASN A 550 -71.10 -47.52 -41.07
C ASN A 550 -70.67 -46.24 -40.33
N ASN A 551 -71.08 -45.07 -40.81
CA ASN A 551 -70.96 -43.83 -40.05
C ASN A 551 -71.83 -43.90 -38.79
N TYR A 552 -71.31 -43.41 -37.65
CA TYR A 552 -72.05 -43.31 -36.39
C TYR A 552 -72.43 -41.85 -36.14
N VAL A 553 -73.71 -41.57 -35.86
CA VAL A 553 -74.27 -40.20 -35.80
C VAL A 553 -75.12 -40.02 -34.54
N TRP A 554 -74.98 -38.89 -33.86
CA TRP A 554 -75.79 -38.53 -32.68
C TRP A 554 -75.98 -37.01 -32.57
N THR A 555 -76.91 -36.56 -31.72
CA THR A 555 -77.20 -35.13 -31.49
C THR A 555 -77.18 -34.75 -30.02
N PHE A 556 -77.07 -33.45 -29.72
CA PHE A 556 -77.21 -32.86 -28.38
C PHE A 556 -77.59 -31.37 -28.48
N THR A 557 -78.01 -30.76 -27.37
CA THR A 557 -78.45 -29.35 -27.30
C THR A 557 -77.77 -28.63 -26.13
N THR A 558 -77.24 -27.44 -26.38
CA THR A 558 -76.52 -26.63 -25.38
C THR A 558 -77.45 -25.92 -24.38
N ILE A 559 -76.87 -25.44 -23.29
CA ILE A 559 -77.52 -24.62 -22.27
C ILE A 559 -77.90 -23.24 -22.82
N SER A 560 -78.97 -22.64 -22.29
CA SER A 560 -79.36 -21.26 -22.56
C SER A 560 -78.86 -20.34 -21.45
N VAL A 561 -78.37 -19.16 -21.81
CA VAL A 561 -77.80 -18.16 -20.89
C VAL A 561 -78.57 -16.84 -21.00
N ALA A 562 -78.57 -16.06 -19.91
CA ALA A 562 -79.21 -14.76 -19.86
C ALA A 562 -78.42 -13.69 -20.65
N ALA A 563 -79.08 -12.56 -20.91
CA ALA A 563 -78.45 -11.40 -21.54
C ALA A 563 -77.93 -10.42 -20.45
N PRO A 564 -76.72 -9.84 -20.64
CA PRO A 564 -76.13 -8.91 -19.69
C PRO A 564 -76.91 -7.58 -19.58
N THR A 565 -76.73 -6.90 -18.46
CA THR A 565 -77.34 -5.58 -18.17
C THR A 565 -76.33 -4.63 -17.54
N VAL A 566 -76.57 -3.31 -17.61
CA VAL A 566 -75.75 -2.29 -16.93
C VAL A 566 -76.38 -1.95 -15.59
N LEU A 567 -75.62 -2.10 -14.50
CA LEU A 567 -76.06 -1.84 -13.13
C LEU A 567 -75.78 -0.40 -12.68
N PHE A 568 -74.58 0.12 -12.99
CA PHE A 568 -74.10 1.41 -12.52
C PHE A 568 -73.30 2.15 -13.60
N THR A 569 -73.30 3.47 -13.52
CA THR A 569 -72.51 4.38 -14.37
C THR A 569 -71.85 5.48 -13.54
N ASP A 570 -70.64 5.87 -13.90
CA ASP A 570 -69.91 6.99 -13.29
C ASP A 570 -69.23 7.86 -14.37
N PRO A 571 -69.69 9.09 -14.65
CA PRO A 571 -70.74 9.81 -13.92
C PRO A 571 -72.10 9.12 -14.02
N THR A 572 -72.88 9.23 -12.95
CA THR A 572 -74.27 8.77 -12.93
C THR A 572 -75.12 9.56 -13.92
N ASN A 573 -76.21 8.97 -14.41
CA ASN A 573 -77.06 9.63 -15.40
C ASN A 573 -77.64 10.96 -14.89
N ASN A 574 -77.41 12.02 -15.66
CA ASN A 574 -77.70 13.43 -15.38
C ASN A 574 -76.84 14.07 -14.26
N ALA A 575 -75.68 13.50 -13.94
CA ALA A 575 -74.72 14.14 -13.03
C ALA A 575 -74.28 15.52 -13.55
N VAL A 576 -74.03 16.46 -12.63
CA VAL A 576 -73.53 17.82 -12.92
C VAL A 576 -72.27 18.09 -12.11
N GLY A 577 -71.43 19.01 -12.58
CA GLY A 577 -70.17 19.34 -11.88
C GLY A 577 -69.05 18.32 -12.11
N VAL A 578 -69.12 17.53 -13.19
CA VAL A 578 -68.14 16.48 -13.48
C VAL A 578 -66.78 17.10 -13.86
N VAL A 579 -65.69 16.59 -13.27
CA VAL A 579 -64.32 17.05 -13.56
C VAL A 579 -63.95 16.85 -15.03
N LEU A 580 -63.10 17.73 -15.59
CA LEU A 580 -62.85 17.75 -17.03
C LEU A 580 -62.06 16.53 -17.51
N ASN A 581 -61.16 16.00 -16.67
CA ASN A 581 -60.37 14.79 -16.92
C ASN A 581 -61.13 13.47 -16.62
N LYS A 582 -62.47 13.50 -16.55
CA LYS A 582 -63.26 12.34 -16.11
C LYS A 582 -63.18 11.16 -17.10
N ILE A 583 -62.63 10.05 -16.61
CA ILE A 583 -62.87 8.72 -17.18
C ILE A 583 -64.33 8.34 -16.89
N VAL A 584 -65.07 7.98 -17.95
CA VAL A 584 -66.50 7.64 -17.92
C VAL A 584 -66.62 6.12 -17.86
N THR A 585 -67.30 5.57 -16.86
CA THR A 585 -67.36 4.12 -16.62
C THR A 585 -68.79 3.58 -16.54
N ALA A 586 -68.91 2.27 -16.78
CA ALA A 586 -70.14 1.50 -16.63
C ALA A 586 -69.83 0.11 -16.07
N THR A 587 -70.66 -0.36 -15.13
CA THR A 587 -70.52 -1.68 -14.49
C THR A 587 -71.67 -2.59 -14.90
N PHE A 588 -71.34 -3.78 -15.40
CA PHE A 588 -72.30 -4.78 -15.88
C PHE A 588 -72.72 -5.77 -14.78
N SER A 589 -73.82 -6.49 -15.03
CA SER A 589 -74.34 -7.55 -14.15
C SER A 589 -73.48 -8.81 -14.09
N GLU A 590 -72.56 -8.97 -15.04
CA GLU A 590 -71.72 -10.16 -15.23
C GLU A 590 -70.44 -9.80 -15.99
N ALA A 591 -69.60 -10.80 -16.29
CA ALA A 591 -68.38 -10.60 -17.05
C ALA A 591 -68.65 -10.51 -18.56
N MET A 592 -68.24 -9.40 -19.15
CA MET A 592 -68.34 -9.09 -20.58
C MET A 592 -67.16 -9.67 -21.36
N ASN A 593 -67.36 -9.92 -22.65
CA ASN A 593 -66.29 -10.26 -23.59
C ASN A 593 -65.44 -9.00 -23.89
N PRO A 594 -64.17 -8.92 -23.45
CA PRO A 594 -63.37 -7.70 -23.57
C PRO A 594 -63.14 -7.26 -25.02
N LEU A 595 -63.16 -8.20 -25.98
CA LEU A 595 -62.97 -7.90 -27.40
C LEU A 595 -64.14 -7.11 -28.00
N THR A 596 -65.33 -7.21 -27.40
CA THR A 596 -66.53 -6.46 -27.83
C THR A 596 -66.61 -5.06 -27.23
N LEU A 597 -65.71 -4.69 -26.32
CA LEU A 597 -65.66 -3.38 -25.67
C LEU A 597 -64.53 -2.53 -26.28
N ASN A 598 -64.89 -1.69 -27.23
CA ASN A 598 -63.98 -0.85 -27.99
C ASN A 598 -64.61 0.53 -28.29
N THR A 599 -63.88 1.42 -28.95
CA THR A 599 -64.31 2.80 -29.22
C THR A 599 -65.44 2.96 -30.24
N GLY A 600 -65.87 1.87 -30.89
CA GLY A 600 -67.12 1.83 -31.67
C GLY A 600 -68.33 1.44 -30.82
N THR A 601 -68.14 0.61 -29.80
CA THR A 601 -69.23 0.02 -29.01
C THR A 601 -69.47 0.70 -27.66
N PHE A 602 -68.44 1.32 -27.08
CA PHE A 602 -68.56 2.31 -25.99
C PHE A 602 -68.12 3.67 -26.54
N THR A 603 -69.08 4.57 -26.72
CA THR A 603 -68.86 5.90 -27.32
C THR A 603 -69.23 7.03 -26.36
N LEU A 604 -68.60 8.19 -26.56
CA LEU A 604 -68.87 9.44 -25.83
C LEU A 604 -69.03 10.59 -26.84
N ARG A 605 -70.02 11.46 -26.66
CA ARG A 605 -70.38 12.55 -27.58
C ARG A 605 -70.75 13.83 -26.86
N HIS A 606 -70.60 14.98 -27.51
CA HIS A 606 -71.24 16.24 -27.12
C HIS A 606 -71.97 16.86 -28.32
N GLY A 607 -73.30 16.89 -28.24
CA GLY A 607 -74.15 17.12 -29.41
C GLY A 607 -73.87 16.09 -30.51
N ALA A 608 -73.62 16.56 -31.73
CA ALA A 608 -73.26 15.69 -32.86
C ALA A 608 -71.81 15.16 -32.80
N ASN A 609 -70.92 15.85 -32.09
CA ASN A 609 -69.48 15.58 -32.12
C ASN A 609 -69.13 14.34 -31.29
N ALA A 610 -68.25 13.48 -31.84
CA ALA A 610 -67.67 12.37 -31.09
C ALA A 610 -66.44 12.82 -30.32
N VAL A 611 -66.29 12.34 -29.09
CA VAL A 611 -65.07 12.51 -28.28
C VAL A 611 -64.10 11.38 -28.66
N SER A 612 -62.85 11.73 -28.93
CA SER A 612 -61.78 10.74 -29.04
C SER A 612 -61.38 10.23 -27.65
N GLY A 613 -61.19 8.92 -27.52
CA GLY A 613 -60.89 8.27 -26.25
C GLY A 613 -60.35 6.86 -26.44
N MET A 614 -59.89 6.25 -25.36
CA MET A 614 -59.54 4.84 -25.27
C MET A 614 -60.58 4.11 -24.41
N VAL A 615 -60.99 2.92 -24.86
CA VAL A 615 -61.87 2.03 -24.07
C VAL A 615 -61.01 0.95 -23.43
N SER A 616 -61.25 0.68 -22.16
CA SER A 616 -60.65 -0.41 -21.39
C SER A 616 -61.72 -1.15 -20.57
N TYR A 617 -61.39 -2.36 -20.11
CA TYR A 617 -62.32 -3.22 -19.37
C TYR A 617 -61.59 -4.04 -18.31
N ALA A 618 -62.14 -4.11 -17.09
CA ALA A 618 -61.60 -4.89 -15.98
C ALA A 618 -62.71 -5.40 -15.05
N GLY A 619 -62.66 -6.69 -14.67
CA GLY A 619 -63.65 -7.31 -13.80
C GLY A 619 -65.04 -7.37 -14.45
N THR A 620 -65.93 -6.47 -14.04
CA THR A 620 -67.25 -6.21 -14.66
C THR A 620 -67.44 -4.76 -15.09
N MET A 621 -66.37 -3.94 -15.12
CA MET A 621 -66.41 -2.51 -15.41
C MET A 621 -65.72 -2.17 -16.73
N ALA A 622 -66.43 -1.47 -17.63
CA ALA A 622 -65.85 -0.81 -18.79
C ALA A 622 -65.59 0.68 -18.50
N SER A 623 -64.53 1.23 -19.09
CA SER A 623 -64.07 2.59 -18.88
C SER A 623 -63.66 3.25 -20.20
N PHE A 624 -64.26 4.39 -20.51
CA PHE A 624 -63.90 5.28 -21.61
C PHE A 624 -63.06 6.44 -21.05
N ALA A 625 -61.79 6.50 -21.41
CA ALA A 625 -60.87 7.59 -21.06
C ALA A 625 -60.71 8.53 -22.26
N PRO A 626 -61.20 9.78 -22.21
CA PRO A 626 -60.98 10.78 -23.27
C PRO A 626 -59.49 11.03 -23.56
N THR A 627 -59.11 11.26 -24.82
CA THR A 627 -57.71 11.58 -25.19
C THR A 627 -57.30 13.03 -24.90
N ALA A 628 -58.25 13.87 -24.49
CA ALA A 628 -58.07 15.23 -24.04
C ALA A 628 -59.19 15.59 -23.04
N ASP A 629 -58.95 16.57 -22.18
CA ASP A 629 -59.95 17.02 -21.20
C ASP A 629 -61.28 17.42 -21.86
N LEU A 630 -62.38 17.03 -21.21
CA LEU A 630 -63.73 17.36 -21.63
C LEU A 630 -63.96 18.88 -21.52
N LEU A 631 -64.72 19.42 -22.45
CA LEU A 631 -65.04 20.85 -22.49
C LEU A 631 -65.80 21.27 -21.22
N PRO A 632 -65.52 22.44 -20.64
CA PRO A 632 -66.20 22.93 -19.44
C PRO A 632 -67.69 23.22 -19.68
N GLY A 633 -68.51 23.07 -18.63
CA GLY A 633 -69.95 23.39 -18.63
C GLY A 633 -70.77 22.69 -19.71
N THR A 634 -70.29 21.58 -20.25
CA THR A 634 -70.77 20.95 -21.48
C THR A 634 -71.51 19.64 -21.16
N LEU A 635 -72.67 19.45 -21.81
CA LEU A 635 -73.44 18.22 -21.74
C LEU A 635 -72.84 17.15 -22.66
N TYR A 636 -72.45 16.02 -22.06
CA TYR A 636 -71.97 14.83 -22.73
C TYR A 636 -73.01 13.70 -22.68
N THR A 637 -73.03 12.87 -23.72
CA THR A 637 -73.84 11.65 -23.83
C THR A 637 -72.90 10.47 -24.05
N ALA A 638 -73.03 9.44 -23.22
CA ALA A 638 -72.31 8.17 -23.34
C ALA A 638 -73.28 7.06 -23.79
N THR A 639 -72.81 6.15 -24.64
CA THR A 639 -73.60 5.05 -25.21
C THR A 639 -72.79 3.76 -25.24
N LEU A 640 -73.42 2.68 -24.75
CA LEU A 640 -72.98 1.29 -24.90
C LEU A 640 -73.92 0.56 -25.86
N THR A 641 -73.40 -0.02 -26.94
CA THR A 641 -74.21 -0.60 -28.04
C THR A 641 -74.55 -2.08 -27.84
N THR A 642 -75.61 -2.58 -28.49
CA THR A 642 -75.96 -4.02 -28.55
C THR A 642 -74.87 -4.95 -29.13
N GLU A 643 -73.82 -4.43 -29.75
CA GLU A 643 -72.66 -5.24 -30.20
C GLU A 643 -71.78 -5.77 -29.03
N ILE A 644 -71.98 -5.27 -27.80
CA ILE A 644 -71.27 -5.73 -26.61
C ILE A 644 -71.91 -7.03 -26.09
N THR A 645 -71.11 -8.09 -25.93
CA THR A 645 -71.60 -9.41 -25.45
C THR A 645 -71.03 -9.81 -24.09
N ASN A 646 -71.71 -10.70 -23.38
CA ASN A 646 -71.12 -11.46 -22.27
C ASN A 646 -70.08 -12.48 -22.78
N LEU A 647 -69.35 -13.14 -21.87
CA LEU A 647 -68.40 -14.21 -22.22
C LEU A 647 -69.06 -15.39 -22.96
N ALA A 648 -70.36 -15.62 -22.77
CA ALA A 648 -71.14 -16.65 -23.46
C ALA A 648 -71.73 -16.18 -24.81
N GLY A 649 -71.29 -15.02 -25.33
CA GLY A 649 -71.66 -14.51 -26.66
C GLY A 649 -73.03 -13.85 -26.78
N VAL A 650 -73.73 -13.59 -25.67
CA VAL A 650 -75.05 -12.92 -25.66
C VAL A 650 -74.89 -11.41 -25.55
N SER A 651 -75.46 -10.68 -26.51
CA SER A 651 -75.53 -9.21 -26.56
C SER A 651 -76.34 -8.57 -25.42
N LEU A 652 -76.04 -7.29 -25.14
CA LEU A 652 -77.01 -6.39 -24.48
C LEU A 652 -78.33 -6.36 -25.26
N THR A 653 -79.46 -6.26 -24.56
CA THR A 653 -80.81 -6.31 -25.18
C THR A 653 -81.23 -5.02 -25.89
N ALA A 654 -80.61 -3.89 -25.55
CA ALA A 654 -80.75 -2.58 -26.19
C ALA A 654 -79.51 -1.73 -25.89
N ASP A 655 -79.31 -0.66 -26.67
CA ASP A 655 -78.27 0.33 -26.39
C ASP A 655 -78.53 1.03 -25.04
N TYR A 656 -77.52 1.09 -24.19
CA TYR A 656 -77.59 1.77 -22.89
C TYR A 656 -77.00 3.17 -22.99
N ILE A 657 -77.82 4.20 -22.77
CA ILE A 657 -77.47 5.61 -22.99
C ILE A 657 -77.64 6.41 -21.69
N TRP A 658 -76.65 7.23 -21.34
CA TRP A 658 -76.73 8.17 -20.22
C TRP A 658 -76.05 9.50 -20.55
N THR A 659 -76.32 10.53 -19.75
CA THR A 659 -75.73 11.87 -19.94
C THR A 659 -75.09 12.40 -18.66
N PHE A 660 -74.20 13.39 -18.78
CA PHE A 660 -73.67 14.16 -17.67
C PHE A 660 -73.17 15.53 -18.13
N THR A 661 -73.10 16.51 -17.23
CA THR A 661 -72.59 17.86 -17.50
C THR A 661 -71.29 18.10 -16.74
N THR A 662 -70.24 18.50 -17.45
CA THR A 662 -68.96 18.89 -16.84
C THR A 662 -69.09 20.16 -16.01
N LEU A 663 -68.16 20.36 -15.08
CA LEU A 663 -68.14 21.54 -14.22
C LEU A 663 -67.94 22.83 -15.02
N THR A 664 -68.54 23.91 -14.53
CA THR A 664 -68.18 25.28 -14.86
C THR A 664 -66.97 25.66 -14.00
N PRO A 665 -65.77 25.89 -14.58
CA PRO A 665 -64.56 26.01 -13.78
C PRO A 665 -64.47 27.32 -13.02
N MET A 666 -64.18 27.24 -11.71
CA MET A 666 -63.79 28.39 -10.89
C MET A 666 -62.28 28.47 -10.82
N ALA A 667 -61.73 29.69 -10.77
CA ALA A 667 -60.31 29.90 -10.54
C ALA A 667 -59.91 29.53 -9.10
N PRO A 668 -58.74 28.92 -8.88
CA PRO A 668 -58.16 28.74 -7.55
C PRO A 668 -57.77 30.09 -6.93
N LEU A 669 -57.76 30.13 -5.60
CA LEU A 669 -57.39 31.30 -4.79
C LEU A 669 -56.42 30.87 -3.68
N VAL A 670 -55.33 31.60 -3.50
CA VAL A 670 -54.45 31.47 -2.33
C VAL A 670 -55.16 32.09 -1.12
N ILE A 671 -55.32 31.32 -0.04
CA ILE A 671 -56.06 31.72 1.17
C ILE A 671 -55.16 32.09 2.35
N SER A 672 -53.90 31.66 2.33
CA SER A 672 -52.90 31.98 3.36
C SER A 672 -51.49 31.66 2.87
N THR A 673 -50.50 32.43 3.29
CA THR A 673 -49.07 32.10 3.13
C THR A 673 -48.38 32.05 4.48
N ASP A 674 -47.31 31.26 4.57
CA ASP A 674 -46.37 31.25 5.70
C ASP A 674 -44.93 31.18 5.15
N PRO A 675 -44.12 32.26 5.24
CA PRO A 675 -44.42 33.53 5.89
C PRO A 675 -45.63 34.28 5.33
N GLN A 676 -46.32 35.02 6.19
CA GLN A 676 -47.34 35.98 5.78
C GLN A 676 -46.69 37.13 4.98
N ASP A 677 -47.46 37.77 4.11
CA ASP A 677 -46.96 38.90 3.32
C ASP A 677 -46.48 40.07 4.22
N ASN A 678 -45.29 40.58 3.94
CA ASN A 678 -44.54 41.57 4.71
C ASN A 678 -44.14 41.10 6.13
N ALA A 679 -44.11 39.80 6.41
CA ALA A 679 -43.58 39.28 7.68
C ALA A 679 -42.10 39.65 7.87
N ILE A 680 -41.72 40.02 9.09
CA ILE A 680 -40.34 40.36 9.47
C ILE A 680 -39.82 39.39 10.53
N ASN A 681 -38.48 39.33 10.68
CA ASN A 681 -37.80 38.40 11.59
C ASN A 681 -38.08 36.92 11.29
N VAL A 682 -38.25 36.58 10.00
CA VAL A 682 -38.40 35.19 9.56
C VAL A 682 -37.10 34.42 9.79
N VAL A 683 -37.20 33.21 10.35
CA VAL A 683 -36.04 32.32 10.57
C VAL A 683 -35.37 31.91 9.25
N LEU A 684 -34.07 31.60 9.29
CA LEU A 684 -33.27 31.42 8.07
C LEU A 684 -33.56 30.08 7.37
N ASP A 685 -33.92 29.05 8.13
CA ASP A 685 -34.30 27.70 7.69
C ASP A 685 -35.74 27.61 7.14
N LYS A 686 -36.41 28.75 6.89
CA LYS A 686 -37.85 28.80 6.66
C LYS A 686 -38.28 28.15 5.34
N THR A 687 -38.99 27.03 5.43
CA THR A 687 -39.87 26.56 4.36
C THR A 687 -40.96 27.61 4.08
N VAL A 688 -41.07 28.06 2.83
CA VAL A 688 -42.04 29.06 2.37
C VAL A 688 -43.26 28.33 1.79
N THR A 689 -44.46 28.65 2.26
CA THR A 689 -45.67 27.89 1.93
C THR A 689 -46.85 28.78 1.52
N ALA A 690 -47.77 28.21 0.75
CA ALA A 690 -49.02 28.83 0.33
C ALA A 690 -50.15 27.80 0.23
N SER A 691 -51.28 28.08 0.86
CA SER A 691 -52.48 27.21 0.86
C SER A 691 -53.56 27.76 -0.06
N PHE A 692 -54.28 26.87 -0.73
CA PHE A 692 -55.33 27.19 -1.69
C PHE A 692 -56.73 26.88 -1.16
N ASN A 693 -57.76 27.54 -1.70
CA ASN A 693 -59.17 27.28 -1.39
C ASN A 693 -59.71 25.93 -1.92
N MET A 694 -58.93 25.20 -2.72
CA MET A 694 -59.30 23.93 -3.34
C MET A 694 -58.06 23.08 -3.63
N GLN A 695 -58.24 21.84 -4.08
CA GLN A 695 -57.11 21.01 -4.49
C GLN A 695 -56.54 21.44 -5.85
N MET A 696 -55.21 21.52 -5.89
CA MET A 696 -54.42 21.87 -7.06
C MET A 696 -53.92 20.63 -7.81
N ASP A 697 -53.56 20.78 -9.08
CA ASP A 697 -52.82 19.76 -9.82
C ASP A 697 -51.34 19.78 -9.35
N PRO A 698 -50.84 18.73 -8.67
CA PRO A 698 -49.48 18.69 -8.15
C PRO A 698 -48.41 18.80 -9.24
N LEU A 699 -48.70 18.39 -10.48
CA LEU A 699 -47.76 18.47 -11.60
C LEU A 699 -47.48 19.93 -12.01
N THR A 700 -48.43 20.83 -11.77
CA THR A 700 -48.30 22.26 -12.06
C THR A 700 -47.64 23.07 -10.96
N ILE A 701 -47.27 22.44 -9.83
CA ILE A 701 -46.62 23.08 -8.68
C ILE A 701 -45.19 22.54 -8.58
N ASN A 702 -44.25 23.31 -9.13
CA ASN A 702 -42.84 22.94 -9.25
C ASN A 702 -41.95 24.21 -9.20
N THR A 703 -40.63 24.04 -9.31
CA THR A 703 -39.63 25.13 -9.19
C THR A 703 -39.69 26.22 -10.28
N SER A 704 -40.49 26.04 -11.33
CA SER A 704 -40.77 27.09 -12.33
C SER A 704 -42.08 27.84 -12.10
N THR A 705 -42.94 27.35 -11.21
CA THR A 705 -44.30 27.87 -10.98
C THR A 705 -44.54 28.33 -9.54
N PHE A 706 -43.79 27.78 -8.58
CA PHE A 706 -43.56 28.37 -7.26
C PHE A 706 -42.08 28.75 -7.19
N THR A 707 -41.79 30.04 -7.10
CA THR A 707 -40.42 30.60 -7.08
C THR A 707 -40.20 31.47 -5.84
N LEU A 708 -38.93 31.62 -5.46
CA LEU A 708 -38.46 32.50 -4.39
C LEU A 708 -37.26 33.31 -4.92
N TYR A 709 -37.23 34.60 -4.66
CA TYR A 709 -36.23 35.54 -5.18
C TYR A 709 -35.66 36.44 -4.08
N GLU A 710 -34.34 36.61 -4.12
CA GLU A 710 -33.60 37.67 -3.44
C GLU A 710 -33.40 38.83 -4.42
N GLY A 711 -34.28 39.83 -4.38
CA GLY A 711 -34.29 40.89 -5.40
C GLY A 711 -34.46 40.33 -6.81
N THR A 712 -33.37 40.27 -7.58
CA THR A 712 -33.33 39.67 -8.94
C THR A 712 -32.76 38.25 -8.99
N ASN A 713 -32.20 37.73 -7.90
CA ASN A 713 -31.53 36.43 -7.85
C ASN A 713 -32.54 35.34 -7.44
N MET A 714 -32.65 34.25 -8.20
CA MET A 714 -33.55 33.14 -7.86
C MET A 714 -32.92 32.25 -6.78
N VAL A 715 -33.66 32.02 -5.68
CA VAL A 715 -33.27 31.09 -4.62
C VAL A 715 -33.59 29.67 -5.06
N ALA A 716 -32.60 28.78 -5.05
CA ALA A 716 -32.82 27.37 -5.34
C ALA A 716 -33.53 26.68 -4.16
N GLY A 717 -34.62 25.98 -4.43
CA GLY A 717 -35.41 25.27 -3.43
C GLY A 717 -36.11 24.04 -4.00
N LEU A 718 -36.44 23.09 -3.13
CA LEU A 718 -37.30 21.94 -3.43
C LEU A 718 -38.77 22.36 -3.27
N VAL A 719 -39.55 22.31 -4.35
CA VAL A 719 -41.00 22.53 -4.31
C VAL A 719 -41.73 21.20 -4.12
N THR A 720 -42.69 21.20 -3.22
CA THR A 720 -43.57 20.07 -2.89
C THR A 720 -45.02 20.56 -2.76
N TYR A 721 -45.99 19.63 -2.83
CA TYR A 721 -47.40 19.93 -2.64
C TYR A 721 -48.10 18.80 -1.88
N SER A 722 -48.92 19.13 -0.88
CA SER A 722 -49.66 18.16 -0.06
C SER A 722 -51.00 18.72 0.39
N GLY A 723 -52.05 17.91 0.28
CA GLY A 723 -53.42 18.30 0.66
C GLY A 723 -53.97 19.45 -0.20
N THR A 724 -53.83 20.68 0.32
CA THR A 724 -54.18 21.97 -0.32
C THR A 724 -53.06 23.02 -0.19
N THR A 725 -51.83 22.62 0.14
CA THR A 725 -50.69 23.51 0.43
C THR A 725 -49.49 23.18 -0.45
N ALA A 726 -48.95 24.20 -1.11
CA ALA A 726 -47.64 24.16 -1.76
C ALA A 726 -46.56 24.63 -0.77
N SER A 727 -45.39 23.99 -0.81
CA SER A 727 -44.25 24.29 0.06
C SER A 727 -42.94 24.28 -0.72
N LEU A 728 -42.22 25.40 -0.71
CA LEU A 728 -40.88 25.58 -1.25
C LEU A 728 -39.90 25.59 -0.08
N ASN A 729 -39.04 24.57 0.00
CA ASN A 729 -37.96 24.51 0.98
C ASN A 729 -36.64 24.93 0.30
N PRO A 730 -36.00 26.04 0.72
CA PRO A 730 -34.67 26.41 0.20
C PRO A 730 -33.65 25.25 0.30
N LEU A 731 -32.69 25.19 -0.63
CA LEU A 731 -31.59 24.20 -0.60
C LEU A 731 -30.44 24.62 0.34
N SER A 732 -30.45 25.87 0.78
CA SER A 732 -29.57 26.46 1.78
C SER A 732 -30.36 27.48 2.59
N ASP A 733 -29.96 27.74 3.83
CA ASP A 733 -30.56 28.77 4.67
C ASP A 733 -30.59 30.13 3.94
N LEU A 734 -31.66 30.88 4.19
CA LEU A 734 -31.88 32.21 3.64
C LEU A 734 -30.92 33.22 4.29
N LEU A 735 -30.46 34.21 3.52
CA LEU A 735 -29.54 35.22 4.03
C LEU A 735 -30.20 36.09 5.11
N PRO A 736 -29.49 36.48 6.18
CA PRO A 736 -30.08 37.26 7.28
C PRO A 736 -30.41 38.72 6.88
N GLY A 737 -31.50 39.26 7.41
CA GLY A 737 -31.93 40.65 7.21
C GLY A 737 -32.41 40.99 5.79
N THR A 738 -32.59 39.97 4.94
CA THR A 738 -32.80 40.08 3.50
C THR A 738 -34.29 40.00 3.14
N LEU A 739 -34.72 40.87 2.23
CA LEU A 739 -36.07 40.87 1.68
C LEU A 739 -36.19 39.84 0.56
N TYR A 740 -36.98 38.81 0.81
CA TYR A 740 -37.35 37.78 -0.16
C TYR A 740 -38.71 38.05 -0.78
N THR A 741 -38.85 37.73 -2.06
CA THR A 741 -40.11 37.77 -2.82
C THR A 741 -40.46 36.35 -3.27
N ALA A 742 -41.58 35.84 -2.78
CA ALA A 742 -42.15 34.56 -3.21
C ALA A 742 -43.22 34.79 -4.29
N THR A 743 -43.38 33.85 -5.21
CA THR A 743 -44.37 33.96 -6.29
C THR A 743 -44.92 32.61 -6.71
N LEU A 744 -46.25 32.49 -6.73
CA LEU A 744 -46.99 31.46 -7.44
C LEU A 744 -47.48 32.04 -8.77
N THR A 745 -47.11 31.43 -9.90
CA THR A 745 -47.45 31.94 -11.24
C THR A 745 -48.79 31.45 -11.75
N THR A 746 -49.36 32.13 -12.75
CA THR A 746 -50.57 31.66 -13.47
C THR A 746 -50.39 30.32 -14.21
N ALA A 747 -49.19 29.73 -14.22
CA ALA A 747 -49.00 28.36 -14.69
C ALA A 747 -49.49 27.29 -13.68
N VAL A 748 -49.66 27.66 -12.40
CA VAL A 748 -50.24 26.81 -11.36
C VAL A 748 -51.75 26.64 -11.58
N LYS A 749 -52.25 25.41 -11.57
CA LYS A 749 -53.65 25.07 -11.91
C LYS A 749 -54.36 24.23 -10.86
N ASN A 750 -55.68 24.33 -10.82
CA ASN A 750 -56.52 23.36 -10.10
C ASN A 750 -56.67 22.03 -10.87
N LEU A 751 -57.25 21.01 -10.22
CA LEU A 751 -57.53 19.70 -10.83
C LEU A 751 -58.51 19.73 -12.04
N ALA A 752 -59.07 20.89 -12.37
CA ALA A 752 -59.86 21.13 -13.57
C ALA A 752 -59.12 21.95 -14.65
N GLY A 753 -57.79 22.06 -14.53
CA GLY A 753 -56.94 22.75 -15.51
C GLY A 753 -56.98 24.28 -15.45
N VAL A 754 -57.67 24.88 -14.47
CA VAL A 754 -57.84 26.33 -14.35
C VAL A 754 -56.65 26.95 -13.62
N SER A 755 -55.98 27.87 -14.30
CA SER A 755 -54.91 28.71 -13.76
C SER A 755 -55.39 29.63 -12.63
N LEU A 756 -54.49 30.02 -11.73
CA LEU A 756 -54.64 31.26 -10.94
C LEU A 756 -54.95 32.44 -11.88
N THR A 757 -55.83 33.36 -11.44
CA THR A 757 -56.26 34.52 -12.24
C THR A 757 -55.11 35.48 -12.57
N GLU A 758 -54.17 35.62 -11.64
CA GLU A 758 -52.95 36.43 -11.73
C GLU A 758 -51.82 35.76 -10.92
N ASN A 759 -50.59 36.25 -11.05
CA ASN A 759 -49.48 35.76 -10.22
C ASN A 759 -49.73 36.19 -8.76
N TYR A 760 -49.75 35.24 -7.83
CA TYR A 760 -49.83 35.56 -6.40
C TYR A 760 -48.41 35.80 -5.87
N ILE A 761 -48.09 37.05 -5.58
CA ILE A 761 -46.78 37.53 -5.14
C ILE A 761 -46.89 37.99 -3.69
N TRP A 762 -45.92 37.60 -2.84
CA TRP A 762 -45.79 38.09 -1.48
C TRP A 762 -44.32 38.23 -1.09
N THR A 763 -44.05 39.01 -0.04
CA THR A 763 -42.68 39.28 0.44
C THR A 763 -42.52 38.94 1.90
N PHE A 764 -41.28 38.74 2.35
CA PHE A 764 -40.94 38.66 3.77
C PHE A 764 -39.46 39.00 3.99
N THR A 765 -39.12 39.47 5.19
CA THR A 765 -37.74 39.80 5.59
C THR A 765 -37.26 38.81 6.66
N THR A 766 -36.12 38.18 6.43
CA THR A 766 -35.46 37.31 7.41
C THR A 766 -34.99 38.09 8.64
N VAL A 767 -34.74 37.37 9.74
CA VAL A 767 -34.12 37.91 10.95
C VAL A 767 -32.73 38.46 10.61
N ALA A 768 -32.40 39.65 11.14
CA ALA A 768 -31.11 40.28 10.92
C ALA A 768 -29.96 39.45 11.51
N ALA A 769 -28.80 39.50 10.87
CA ALA A 769 -27.58 38.85 11.35
C ALA A 769 -27.20 39.38 12.74
N ILE A 770 -27.14 38.51 13.74
CA ILE A 770 -26.56 38.83 15.05
C ILE A 770 -25.08 38.42 15.05
N ALA A 771 -24.18 39.40 15.12
CA ALA A 771 -22.75 39.13 15.15
C ALA A 771 -22.35 38.38 16.44
N PRO A 772 -21.47 37.37 16.35
CA PRO A 772 -20.85 36.77 17.52
C PRO A 772 -19.97 37.78 18.27
N LEU A 773 -20.00 37.70 19.59
CA LEU A 773 -19.25 38.55 20.52
C LEU A 773 -18.43 37.68 21.47
N VAL A 774 -17.14 37.98 21.63
CA VAL A 774 -16.32 37.40 22.70
C VAL A 774 -16.76 37.99 24.04
N ILE A 775 -17.24 37.14 24.95
CA ILE A 775 -17.77 37.54 26.27
C ILE A 775 -16.76 37.35 27.41
N SER A 776 -15.74 36.52 27.21
CA SER A 776 -14.63 36.34 28.16
C SER A 776 -13.41 35.74 27.46
N THR A 777 -12.23 35.98 28.04
CA THR A 777 -10.97 35.34 27.65
C THR A 777 -10.24 34.81 28.89
N ASP A 778 -9.45 33.76 28.71
CA ASP A 778 -8.50 33.28 29.72
C ASP A 778 -7.16 32.96 29.03
N PRO A 779 -6.07 33.74 29.25
CA PRO A 779 -5.98 34.87 30.18
C PRO A 779 -6.93 36.03 29.89
N LEU A 780 -7.31 36.74 30.96
CA LEU A 780 -8.00 38.03 30.85
C LEU A 780 -7.09 39.07 30.20
N ASN A 781 -7.69 40.09 29.57
CA ASN A 781 -6.92 41.19 28.98
C ASN A 781 -6.09 41.93 30.05
N ASN A 782 -4.79 42.08 29.78
CA ASN A 782 -3.75 42.60 30.66
C ASN A 782 -3.54 41.79 31.96
N ALA A 783 -3.84 40.48 31.95
CA ALA A 783 -3.41 39.59 33.01
C ALA A 783 -1.87 39.48 33.06
N THR A 784 -1.31 39.50 34.26
CA THR A 784 0.13 39.33 34.55
C THR A 784 0.37 38.04 35.31
N ASN A 785 1.61 37.54 35.29
CA ASN A 785 2.00 36.26 35.92
C ASN A 785 1.17 35.07 35.38
N VAL A 786 0.98 35.04 34.06
CA VAL A 786 0.37 33.91 33.37
C VAL A 786 1.36 32.74 33.31
N ALA A 787 0.91 31.56 33.70
CA ALA A 787 1.72 30.35 33.69
C ALA A 787 2.31 30.06 32.30
N LEU A 788 3.56 29.59 32.22
CA LEU A 788 4.24 29.39 30.93
C LEU A 788 3.51 28.39 30.01
N ASN A 789 2.88 27.36 30.58
CA ASN A 789 2.16 26.31 29.84
C ASN A 789 0.70 26.67 29.49
N LYS A 790 0.33 27.96 29.49
CA LYS A 790 -1.06 28.40 29.39
C LYS A 790 -1.68 28.18 28.00
N THR A 791 -2.69 27.32 27.93
CA THR A 791 -3.69 27.37 26.85
C THR A 791 -4.48 28.68 26.90
N VAL A 792 -4.52 29.41 25.78
CA VAL A 792 -5.19 30.71 25.65
C VAL A 792 -6.59 30.49 25.07
N THR A 793 -7.62 31.08 25.67
CA THR A 793 -9.03 30.79 25.30
C THR A 793 -9.88 32.05 25.15
N ALA A 794 -10.92 31.95 24.31
CA ALA A 794 -11.96 32.97 24.12
C ALA A 794 -13.33 32.29 24.07
N THR A 795 -14.30 32.79 24.83
CA THR A 795 -15.68 32.28 24.85
C THR A 795 -16.62 33.28 24.21
N PHE A 796 -17.54 32.78 23.38
CA PHE A 796 -18.50 33.56 22.59
C PHE A 796 -19.90 33.56 23.22
N ASN A 797 -20.70 34.58 22.91
CA ASN A 797 -22.12 34.68 23.29
C ASN A 797 -23.04 33.67 22.58
N MET A 798 -22.57 33.01 21.52
CA MET A 798 -23.32 32.07 20.69
C MET A 798 -22.38 30.99 20.13
N GLN A 799 -22.93 30.03 19.38
CA GLN A 799 -22.15 28.97 18.75
C GLN A 799 -21.48 29.46 17.45
N MET A 800 -20.17 29.26 17.36
CA MET A 800 -19.35 29.50 16.17
C MET A 800 -19.40 28.31 15.21
N ASP A 801 -19.17 28.56 13.91
CA ASP A 801 -18.82 27.48 12.97
C ASP A 801 -17.40 26.98 13.28
N PRO A 802 -17.21 25.71 13.70
CA PRO A 802 -15.90 25.15 14.01
C PRO A 802 -14.90 25.18 12.84
N LEU A 803 -15.35 25.27 11.59
CA LEU A 803 -14.46 25.38 10.42
C LEU A 803 -13.81 26.77 10.33
N THR A 804 -14.52 27.81 10.78
CA THR A 804 -14.03 29.20 10.79
C THR A 804 -13.17 29.54 12.00
N ILE A 805 -13.08 28.65 13.01
CA ILE A 805 -12.23 28.79 14.20
C ILE A 805 -10.97 27.94 14.02
N ASN A 806 -9.90 28.54 13.51
CA ASN A 806 -8.64 27.85 13.17
C ASN A 806 -7.42 28.77 13.35
N THR A 807 -6.21 28.28 13.07
CA THR A 807 -4.95 29.01 13.29
C THR A 807 -4.74 30.27 12.43
N SER A 808 -5.63 30.56 11.47
CA SER A 808 -5.65 31.84 10.74
C SER A 808 -6.64 32.86 11.32
N THR A 809 -7.59 32.42 12.15
CA THR A 809 -8.64 33.26 12.73
C THR A 809 -8.55 33.37 14.26
N PHE A 810 -7.81 32.48 14.92
CA PHE A 810 -7.33 32.64 16.29
C PHE A 810 -5.80 32.56 16.27
N THR A 811 -5.15 33.69 16.48
CA THR A 811 -3.68 33.83 16.46
C THR A 811 -3.12 34.28 17.80
N LEU A 812 -1.85 34.00 18.04
CA LEU A 812 -1.08 34.42 19.21
C LEU A 812 0.30 34.92 18.76
N TYR A 813 0.72 36.08 19.26
CA TYR A 813 1.96 36.76 18.89
C TYR A 813 2.77 37.20 20.11
N GLN A 814 4.09 37.16 19.99
CA GLN A 814 5.06 37.79 20.89
C GLN A 814 5.72 38.95 20.13
N GLY A 815 5.27 40.18 20.38
CA GLY A 815 5.63 41.32 19.53
C GLY A 815 5.25 41.06 18.06
N SER A 816 6.24 41.01 17.17
CA SER A 816 6.07 40.66 15.75
C SER A 816 6.15 39.16 15.44
N ASN A 817 6.52 38.32 16.42
CA ASN A 817 6.77 36.90 16.22
C ASN A 817 5.48 36.09 16.42
N MET A 818 5.04 35.35 15.40
CA MET A 818 3.87 34.47 15.54
C MET A 818 4.22 33.24 16.38
N VAL A 819 3.43 32.96 17.40
CA VAL A 819 3.54 31.74 18.21
C VAL A 819 2.83 30.61 17.45
N THR A 820 3.48 29.45 17.31
CA THR A 820 2.86 28.25 16.74
C THR A 820 2.02 27.52 17.78
N GLY A 821 0.90 26.95 17.36
CA GLY A 821 -0.04 26.25 18.24
C GLY A 821 -1.16 25.56 17.48
N ILE A 822 -2.02 24.87 18.23
CA ILE A 822 -3.22 24.18 17.72
C ILE A 822 -4.45 24.93 18.23
N VAL A 823 -5.34 25.30 17.32
CA VAL A 823 -6.65 25.85 17.66
C VAL A 823 -7.67 24.71 17.74
N THR A 824 -8.48 24.72 18.78
CA THR A 824 -9.59 23.80 19.01
C THR A 824 -10.84 24.59 19.41
N TYR A 825 -12.03 24.02 19.21
CA TYR A 825 -13.29 24.66 19.53
C TYR A 825 -14.28 23.65 20.14
N SER A 826 -14.96 24.04 21.22
CA SER A 826 -15.94 23.18 21.91
C SER A 826 -17.00 24.01 22.62
N GLY A 827 -18.28 23.65 22.46
CA GLY A 827 -19.42 24.39 23.01
C GLY A 827 -19.50 25.81 22.42
N THR A 828 -19.14 26.81 23.22
CA THR A 828 -18.99 28.22 22.81
C THR A 828 -17.58 28.76 23.06
N THR A 829 -16.58 27.92 23.29
CA THR A 829 -15.20 28.33 23.61
C THR A 829 -14.21 27.85 22.54
N ALA A 830 -13.40 28.79 22.03
CA ALA A 830 -12.19 28.51 21.27
C ALA A 830 -10.97 28.48 22.19
N SER A 831 -10.04 27.57 21.91
CA SER A 831 -8.80 27.37 22.69
C SER A 831 -7.60 27.22 21.75
N PHE A 832 -6.68 28.18 21.82
CA PHE A 832 -5.35 28.13 21.22
C PHE A 832 -4.37 27.50 22.22
N ASN A 833 -3.84 26.34 21.89
CA ASN A 833 -2.80 25.67 22.68
C ASN A 833 -1.44 25.86 22.00
N PRO A 834 -0.49 26.61 22.59
CA PRO A 834 0.87 26.74 22.08
C PRO A 834 1.54 25.37 21.83
N SER A 835 2.45 25.29 20.86
CA SER A 835 3.18 24.04 20.53
C SER A 835 4.33 23.71 21.49
N GLY A 836 4.58 24.59 22.47
CA GLY A 836 5.53 24.47 23.56
C GLY A 836 5.27 25.62 24.54
N ASP A 837 5.90 25.58 25.72
CA ASP A 837 5.67 26.59 26.75
C ASP A 837 6.06 28.01 26.28
N LEU A 838 5.30 29.00 26.75
CA LEU A 838 5.54 30.42 26.49
C LEU A 838 6.81 30.87 27.24
N LEU A 839 7.54 31.82 26.66
CA LEU A 839 8.74 32.39 27.27
C LEU A 839 8.38 33.26 28.47
N ALA A 840 9.18 33.18 29.53
CA ALA A 840 8.97 33.90 30.79
C ALA A 840 9.12 35.42 30.65
N GLY A 841 8.36 36.17 31.45
CA GLY A 841 8.41 37.64 31.52
C GLY A 841 7.99 38.41 30.26
N LEU A 842 7.53 37.73 29.20
CA LEU A 842 7.17 38.38 27.93
C LEU A 842 5.68 38.69 27.84
N THR A 843 5.36 39.77 27.11
CA THR A 843 3.97 40.10 26.74
C THR A 843 3.58 39.43 25.44
N TYR A 844 2.46 38.72 25.47
CA TYR A 844 1.81 38.08 24.34
C TYR A 844 0.53 38.83 23.96
N THR A 845 0.19 38.82 22.68
CA THR A 845 -1.06 39.37 22.13
C THR A 845 -1.81 38.27 21.39
N ALA A 846 -3.04 38.01 21.80
CA ALA A 846 -3.95 37.08 21.16
C ALA A 846 -5.00 37.84 20.34
N THR A 847 -5.51 37.23 19.28
CA THR A 847 -6.53 37.85 18.40
C THR A 847 -7.48 36.82 17.84
N ILE A 848 -8.79 37.05 17.99
CA ILE A 848 -9.83 36.45 17.15
C ILE A 848 -10.14 37.43 16.02
N THR A 849 -9.99 37.02 14.75
CA THR A 849 -10.24 37.91 13.60
C THR A 849 -11.70 37.87 13.14
N THR A 850 -12.11 38.86 12.34
CA THR A 850 -13.39 38.86 11.61
C THR A 850 -13.53 37.71 10.60
N GLY A 851 -12.52 36.85 10.43
CA GLY A 851 -12.64 35.60 9.66
C GLY A 851 -13.39 34.50 10.43
N ALA A 852 -13.53 34.61 11.75
CA ALA A 852 -14.34 33.69 12.57
C ALA A 852 -15.82 34.07 12.51
N MET A 853 -16.71 33.08 12.34
CA MET A 853 -18.14 33.28 12.09
C MET A 853 -19.04 32.44 13.00
N ASN A 854 -20.26 32.91 13.24
CA ASN A 854 -21.32 32.08 13.84
C ASN A 854 -21.79 30.99 12.85
N THR A 855 -22.57 30.02 13.33
CA THR A 855 -23.11 28.95 12.47
C THR A 855 -24.06 29.43 11.36
N GLY A 856 -24.51 30.69 11.41
CA GLY A 856 -25.27 31.37 10.35
C GLY A 856 -24.40 32.24 9.43
N GLY A 857 -23.09 31.98 9.37
CA GLY A 857 -22.16 32.67 8.46
C GLY A 857 -21.89 34.15 8.79
N THR A 858 -22.29 34.63 9.96
CA THR A 858 -22.05 36.03 10.37
C THR A 858 -20.68 36.17 11.06
N PRO A 859 -19.76 37.00 10.55
CA PRO A 859 -18.45 37.23 11.19
C PRO A 859 -18.57 38.07 12.47
N LEU A 860 -17.51 38.07 13.30
CA LEU A 860 -17.33 39.12 14.32
C LEU A 860 -17.40 40.51 13.65
N GLU A 861 -17.93 41.51 14.36
CA GLU A 861 -18.02 42.88 13.86
C GLU A 861 -16.63 43.55 13.69
N ASN A 862 -15.69 43.20 14.56
CA ASN A 862 -14.29 43.66 14.56
C ASN A 862 -13.37 42.55 15.10
N ASP A 863 -12.07 42.61 14.77
CA ASP A 863 -11.05 41.76 15.39
C ASP A 863 -11.02 41.97 16.92
N TYR A 864 -11.15 40.89 17.69
CA TYR A 864 -11.08 40.92 19.15
C TYR A 864 -9.64 40.64 19.61
N VAL A 865 -8.94 41.69 20.03
CA VAL A 865 -7.52 41.67 20.44
C VAL A 865 -7.39 41.81 21.96
N TRP A 866 -6.55 40.98 22.58
CA TRP A 866 -6.17 41.13 23.99
C TRP A 866 -4.72 40.72 24.25
N SER A 867 -4.12 41.28 25.30
CA SER A 867 -2.75 41.00 25.71
C SER A 867 -2.66 40.39 27.10
N PHE A 868 -1.55 39.71 27.40
CA PHE A 868 -1.21 39.22 28.74
C PHE A 868 0.31 39.06 28.88
N SER A 869 0.85 39.06 30.10
CA SER A 869 2.27 38.78 30.34
C SER A 869 2.47 37.49 31.14
N THR A 870 3.47 36.71 30.74
CA THR A 870 3.87 35.49 31.46
C THR A 870 4.50 35.80 32.81
N GLU A 871 4.56 34.79 33.68
CA GLU A 871 5.36 34.81 34.91
C GLU A 871 6.86 34.95 34.62
N ALA A 872 7.59 35.57 35.55
CA ALA A 872 9.04 35.75 35.45
C ALA A 872 9.80 34.44 35.76
N GLU A 873 11.01 34.31 35.21
CA GLU A 873 11.83 33.12 35.39
C GLU A 873 12.39 33.03 36.82
N VAL A 874 12.02 31.97 37.56
CA VAL A 874 12.52 31.73 38.92
C VAL A 874 13.87 31.02 38.84
N ILE A 875 14.94 31.80 38.70
CA ILE A 875 16.32 31.29 38.68
C ILE A 875 16.71 30.77 40.08
N PRO A 876 17.25 29.55 40.21
CA PRO A 876 17.80 29.06 41.47
C PRO A 876 19.00 29.89 41.96
N GLY A 877 19.09 30.14 43.27
CA GLY A 877 20.25 30.77 43.89
C GLY A 877 21.55 29.97 43.66
N VAL A 878 22.63 30.68 43.35
CA VAL A 878 23.95 30.10 43.08
C VAL A 878 24.76 30.05 44.37
N ASP A 879 24.98 28.84 44.90
CA ASP A 879 25.84 28.63 46.07
C ASP A 879 27.32 28.69 45.65
N LEU A 880 28.11 29.51 46.34
CA LEU A 880 29.57 29.62 46.16
C LEU A 880 30.35 28.88 47.25
N GLY A 881 29.70 28.33 48.29
CA GLY A 881 30.33 27.62 49.38
C GLY A 881 31.48 28.41 50.02
N SER A 882 32.65 27.77 50.16
CA SER A 882 33.87 28.43 50.63
C SER A 882 34.55 29.33 49.60
N ALA A 883 34.11 29.35 48.33
CA ALA A 883 34.62 30.27 47.32
C ALA A 883 34.14 31.72 47.52
N SER A 884 33.04 31.91 48.26
CA SER A 884 32.42 33.20 48.61
C SER A 884 33.40 34.25 49.15
N ILE A 885 34.45 33.86 49.89
CA ILE A 885 35.38 34.81 50.51
C ILE A 885 36.45 35.37 49.55
N PHE A 886 36.66 34.77 48.36
CA PHE A 886 37.76 35.14 47.47
C PHE A 886 37.37 36.22 46.46
N GLY A 887 38.08 37.35 46.51
CA GLY A 887 38.05 38.37 45.46
C GLY A 887 38.80 37.93 44.20
N ALA A 888 39.87 37.14 44.35
CA ALA A 888 40.57 36.53 43.22
C ALA A 888 40.97 35.07 43.50
N PHE A 889 40.72 34.17 42.55
CA PHE A 889 41.16 32.77 42.62
C PHE A 889 41.95 32.39 41.37
N GLY A 890 43.24 32.04 41.54
CA GLY A 890 44.21 31.81 40.45
C GLY A 890 44.45 30.35 40.09
N GLY A 891 43.39 29.53 39.99
CA GLY A 891 43.44 28.13 39.56
C GLY A 891 44.61 27.32 40.15
N ASN A 892 45.45 26.78 39.28
CA ASN A 892 46.75 26.18 39.62
C ASN A 892 47.96 26.95 39.04
N ALA A 893 47.75 28.19 38.58
CA ALA A 893 48.76 29.02 37.93
C ALA A 893 49.08 30.35 38.66
N GLY A 894 48.36 30.67 39.75
CA GLY A 894 48.66 31.78 40.64
C GLY A 894 47.90 33.08 40.39
N VAL A 895 48.20 34.10 41.19
CA VAL A 895 47.56 35.43 41.15
C VAL A 895 48.65 36.51 41.08
N THR A 896 48.64 37.33 40.03
CA THR A 896 49.74 38.26 39.73
C THR A 896 49.26 39.71 39.65
N ASN A 897 49.84 40.57 40.47
CA ASN A 897 49.68 42.02 40.43
C ASN A 897 50.92 42.68 39.81
N GLN A 898 50.71 43.69 38.97
CA GLN A 898 51.75 44.54 38.37
C GLN A 898 51.49 46.06 38.57
N GLY A 899 50.69 46.44 39.57
CA GLY A 899 50.40 47.85 39.91
C GLY A 899 50.51 48.14 41.41
N ILE A 900 50.76 49.40 41.76
CA ILE A 900 50.95 49.89 43.14
C ILE A 900 49.65 50.28 43.86
N ASN A 901 48.53 50.34 43.13
CA ASN A 901 47.21 50.75 43.65
C ASN A 901 46.22 49.58 43.65
N THR A 902 46.70 48.33 43.74
CA THR A 902 45.85 47.14 43.73
C THR A 902 45.38 46.80 45.16
N VAL A 903 44.07 46.60 45.33
CA VAL A 903 43.45 46.33 46.63
C VAL A 903 42.36 45.26 46.47
N ILE A 904 42.49 44.17 47.21
CA ILE A 904 41.46 43.13 47.31
C ILE A 904 40.79 43.27 48.68
N ASN A 905 39.60 43.85 48.70
CA ASN A 905 38.72 43.88 49.86
C ASN A 905 38.01 42.52 49.97
N GLY A 906 38.78 41.52 50.42
CA GLY A 906 38.47 40.10 50.38
C GLY A 906 39.73 39.24 50.51
N ALA A 907 39.59 37.93 50.31
CA ALA A 907 40.73 36.99 50.27
C ALA A 907 41.24 36.80 48.83
N ILE A 908 42.43 36.23 48.65
CA ILE A 908 42.83 35.60 47.38
C ILE A 908 43.32 34.17 47.61
N ALA A 909 43.20 33.32 46.59
CA ALA A 909 43.64 31.93 46.69
C ALA A 909 44.19 31.35 45.38
N THR A 910 44.98 30.28 45.50
CA THR A 910 45.38 29.40 44.40
C THR A 910 45.79 28.03 44.94
N THR A 911 45.56 26.97 44.17
CA THR A 911 46.12 25.64 44.48
C THR A 911 47.60 25.51 44.08
N ALA A 912 48.19 26.57 43.52
CA ALA A 912 49.61 26.66 43.20
C ALA A 912 50.48 26.99 44.43
N ALA A 913 51.79 26.77 44.29
CA ALA A 913 52.78 27.20 45.26
C ALA A 913 52.75 28.73 45.47
N SER A 914 53.00 29.18 46.71
CA SER A 914 53.05 30.59 47.11
C SER A 914 53.85 31.50 46.19
N THR A 915 54.94 30.99 45.60
CA THR A 915 55.82 31.69 44.66
C THR A 915 55.16 32.09 43.33
N LEU A 916 53.94 31.62 43.06
CA LEU A 916 53.12 32.01 41.91
C LEU A 916 52.04 33.04 42.27
N VAL A 917 51.92 33.42 43.55
CA VAL A 917 51.32 34.70 43.93
C VAL A 917 52.43 35.75 43.93
N THR A 918 52.22 36.85 43.19
CA THR A 918 53.24 37.90 43.02
C THR A 918 52.65 39.30 43.06
N GLY A 919 53.35 40.23 43.69
CA GLY A 919 52.93 41.61 43.85
C GLY A 919 51.87 41.85 44.92
N PHE A 920 51.85 41.04 45.99
CA PHE A 920 50.90 41.23 47.09
C PHE A 920 51.54 41.10 48.48
N HIS A 921 50.90 41.71 49.46
CA HIS A 921 51.07 41.39 50.88
C HIS A 921 49.71 41.08 51.53
N ASP A 922 49.75 40.16 52.48
CA ASP A 922 48.60 39.74 53.27
C ASP A 922 48.34 40.76 54.39
N GLY A 923 47.19 41.42 54.37
CA GLY A 923 46.78 42.39 55.39
C GLY A 923 46.34 41.77 56.72
N LEU A 924 46.13 40.45 56.77
CA LEU A 924 45.76 39.69 57.97
C LEU A 924 47.00 39.15 58.71
N THR A 925 48.03 38.71 57.98
CA THR A 925 49.27 38.15 58.59
C THR A 925 50.49 39.07 58.50
N GLY A 926 50.55 39.97 57.52
CA GLY A 926 51.72 40.77 57.17
C GLY A 926 52.72 40.07 56.24
N ASP A 927 52.40 38.89 55.70
CA ASP A 927 53.29 38.12 54.82
C ASP A 927 53.38 38.71 53.41
N VAL A 928 54.56 38.67 52.80
CA VAL A 928 54.86 39.31 51.50
C VAL A 928 55.10 38.29 50.41
N TYR A 929 54.35 38.40 49.31
CA TYR A 929 54.35 37.52 48.15
C TYR A 929 54.95 38.25 46.94
N THR A 930 56.28 38.24 46.85
CA THR A 930 57.07 38.74 45.70
C THR A 930 56.71 40.17 45.27
N GLU A 931 56.73 41.12 46.21
CA GLU A 931 56.52 42.55 45.93
C GLU A 931 57.79 43.26 45.47
N THR A 932 57.58 44.32 44.69
CA THR A 932 58.59 45.32 44.31
C THR A 932 57.97 46.73 44.44
N PRO A 933 58.76 47.83 44.38
CA PRO A 933 58.23 49.19 44.39
C PRO A 933 57.27 49.54 43.22
N LEU A 934 57.04 48.63 42.26
CA LEU A 934 56.14 48.81 41.13
C LEU A 934 54.87 47.93 41.21
N ASN A 935 54.78 47.00 42.17
CA ASN A 935 53.65 46.10 42.34
C ASN A 935 53.40 45.76 43.82
N VAL A 936 53.01 46.78 44.59
CA VAL A 936 52.54 46.62 45.97
C VAL A 936 51.02 46.43 45.94
N GLY A 937 50.50 45.36 46.54
CA GLY A 937 49.09 44.99 46.46
C GLY A 937 48.54 44.49 47.78
N LEU A 938 47.51 45.14 48.32
CA LEU A 938 46.92 44.76 49.61
C LEU A 938 45.81 43.70 49.43
N VAL A 939 45.84 42.63 50.21
CA VAL A 939 44.72 41.68 50.35
C VAL A 939 44.19 41.72 51.79
N THR A 940 42.95 42.11 52.01
CA THR A 940 42.46 42.43 53.37
C THR A 940 42.05 41.22 54.22
N ASN A 941 41.77 40.06 53.61
CA ASN A 941 41.22 38.89 54.30
C ASN A 941 41.98 37.58 54.00
N GLY A 942 43.30 37.64 53.84
CA GLY A 942 44.17 36.45 53.75
C GLY A 942 44.54 36.00 52.33
N ILE A 943 45.74 35.43 52.21
CA ILE A 943 46.32 34.88 50.97
C ILE A 943 46.54 33.37 51.10
N TYR A 944 45.72 32.57 50.42
CA TYR A 944 45.64 31.11 50.61
C TYR A 944 46.32 30.33 49.46
N THR A 945 47.49 29.75 49.71
CA THR A 945 48.30 29.06 48.68
C THR A 945 48.89 27.74 49.16
N ALA A 946 49.35 26.90 48.22
CA ALA A 946 50.21 25.77 48.56
C ALA A 946 51.59 26.23 49.08
N PRO A 947 52.34 25.36 49.80
CA PRO A 947 53.73 25.60 50.20
C PRO A 947 54.67 25.97 49.02
N PRO A 948 55.83 26.61 49.25
CA PRO A 948 56.48 26.89 50.54
C PRO A 948 55.87 28.10 51.29
N PHE A 949 56.39 28.40 52.47
CA PHE A 949 56.04 29.60 53.24
C PHE A 949 56.16 30.87 52.37
N PRO A 950 55.21 31.83 52.42
CA PRO A 950 54.11 31.94 53.40
C PRO A 950 52.99 30.90 53.29
N GLY A 951 52.86 30.24 52.13
CA GLY A 951 51.93 29.12 51.92
C GLY A 951 52.20 27.92 52.83
N THR A 952 51.12 27.22 53.19
CA THR A 952 51.11 26.09 54.15
C THR A 952 50.12 25.02 53.70
N ALA A 953 50.25 23.78 54.18
CA ALA A 953 49.27 22.73 53.91
C ALA A 953 47.84 23.06 54.40
N THR A 954 47.70 23.96 55.39
CA THR A 954 46.39 24.45 55.86
C THR A 954 45.77 25.43 54.86
N THR A 955 46.56 26.38 54.35
CA THR A 955 46.10 27.34 53.33
C THR A 955 45.89 26.66 51.97
N GLU A 956 46.68 25.64 51.64
CA GLU A 956 46.47 24.73 50.52
C GLU A 956 45.11 24.01 50.61
N ALA A 957 44.77 23.44 51.76
CA ALA A 957 43.49 22.74 51.95
C ALA A 957 42.29 23.68 51.79
N ILE A 958 42.40 24.93 52.27
CA ILE A 958 41.37 25.97 52.09
C ILE A 958 41.24 26.34 50.61
N ALA A 959 42.35 26.56 49.90
CA ALA A 959 42.34 26.84 48.47
C ALA A 959 41.78 25.67 47.64
N ILE A 960 42.09 24.42 48.01
CA ILE A 960 41.54 23.23 47.35
C ILE A 960 40.01 23.15 47.52
N GLN A 961 39.46 23.42 48.72
CA GLN A 961 38.01 23.43 48.90
C GLN A 961 37.36 24.60 48.14
N GLY A 962 37.97 25.80 48.18
CA GLY A 962 37.51 26.94 47.40
C GLY A 962 37.48 26.68 45.89
N LEU A 963 38.44 25.92 45.35
CA LEU A 963 38.43 25.51 43.94
C LEU A 963 37.33 24.48 43.61
N LEU A 964 37.02 23.56 44.54
CA LEU A 964 35.92 22.61 44.36
C LEU A 964 34.58 23.33 44.35
N ASP A 965 34.31 24.17 45.35
CA ASP A 965 33.05 24.91 45.48
C ASP A 965 32.86 25.89 44.30
N ALA A 966 33.95 26.55 43.86
CA ALA A 966 33.96 27.35 42.64
C ALA A 966 33.69 26.54 41.35
N THR A 967 34.13 25.27 41.30
CA THR A 967 33.86 24.38 40.16
C THR A 967 32.39 23.93 40.15
N ASP A 968 31.82 23.63 41.31
CA ASP A 968 30.40 23.26 41.43
C ASP A 968 29.48 24.46 41.14
N ALA A 969 29.87 25.67 41.57
CA ALA A 969 29.23 26.92 41.16
C ALA A 969 29.31 27.16 39.64
N TYR A 970 30.48 27.00 39.02
CA TYR A 970 30.64 27.09 37.56
C TYR A 970 29.76 26.10 36.80
N ASN A 971 29.63 24.87 37.32
CA ASN A 971 28.77 23.85 36.74
C ASN A 971 27.29 24.24 36.87
N SER A 972 26.85 24.74 38.02
CA SER A 972 25.43 25.08 38.26
C SER A 972 24.92 26.21 37.36
N ILE A 973 25.75 27.22 37.06
CA ILE A 973 25.42 28.31 36.13
C ILE A 973 25.68 27.99 34.65
N SER A 974 26.13 26.77 34.32
CA SER A 974 26.50 26.39 32.96
C SER A 974 25.28 26.26 32.02
N PRO A 975 25.46 26.39 30.69
CA PRO A 975 24.39 26.13 29.71
C PRO A 975 23.77 24.72 29.77
N ALA A 976 24.40 23.77 30.47
CA ALA A 976 23.88 22.41 30.67
C ALA A 976 23.02 22.28 31.94
N SER A 977 23.14 23.20 32.90
CA SER A 977 22.41 23.22 34.17
C SER A 977 21.38 24.34 34.26
N MET A 978 21.64 25.47 33.60
CA MET A 978 20.70 26.55 33.31
C MET A 978 20.59 26.73 31.78
N PRO A 979 19.92 25.81 31.05
CA PRO A 979 19.72 25.91 29.61
C PRO A 979 18.64 26.95 29.26
N GLY A 980 18.64 27.43 28.02
CA GLY A 980 17.58 28.28 27.47
C GLY A 980 17.87 29.79 27.45
N GLY A 981 19.01 30.22 27.98
CA GLY A 981 19.39 31.63 27.99
C GLY A 981 19.42 32.29 26.61
N ILE A 982 18.95 33.53 26.52
CA ILE A 982 18.83 34.29 25.27
C ILE A 982 20.11 35.09 24.96
N ASP A 983 20.39 35.35 23.68
CA ASP A 983 21.40 36.34 23.28
C ASP A 983 20.70 37.70 23.02
N PRO A 984 20.79 38.68 23.94
CA PRO A 984 20.02 39.91 23.84
C PRO A 984 20.63 40.95 22.89
N GLY A 985 21.82 40.68 22.34
CA GLY A 985 22.59 41.65 21.54
C GLY A 985 23.58 41.04 20.55
N ALA A 986 23.37 39.78 20.14
CA ALA A 986 24.27 39.02 19.27
C ALA A 986 25.74 38.99 19.76
N GLY A 987 25.93 38.87 21.07
CA GLY A 987 27.23 38.88 21.74
C GLY A 987 27.78 40.26 22.15
N GLU A 988 27.04 41.35 21.99
CA GLU A 988 27.38 42.68 22.50
C GLU A 988 26.29 43.21 23.46
N LEU A 989 26.68 43.53 24.69
CA LEU A 989 25.78 43.93 25.78
C LEU A 989 25.85 45.44 26.10
N GLY A 990 26.78 46.18 25.49
CA GLY A 990 26.93 47.63 25.72
C GLY A 990 25.75 48.44 25.16
N ASN A 991 25.23 49.35 25.98
CA ASN A 991 23.99 50.12 25.81
C ASN A 991 22.68 49.31 25.94
N LEU A 992 22.72 48.05 26.39
CA LEU A 992 21.51 47.31 26.75
C LEU A 992 21.07 47.65 28.18
N THR A 993 19.75 47.54 28.42
CA THR A 993 19.16 47.40 29.76
C THR A 993 18.49 46.05 29.82
N LEU A 994 18.93 45.20 30.75
CA LEU A 994 18.50 43.80 30.88
C LEU A 994 17.73 43.57 32.18
N ALA A 995 16.69 42.76 32.11
CA ALA A 995 15.90 42.28 33.24
C ALA A 995 16.59 41.07 33.93
N PRO A 996 16.12 40.59 35.09
CA PRO A 996 16.63 39.34 35.67
C PRO A 996 16.40 38.19 34.69
N GLY A 997 17.37 37.28 34.57
CA GLY A 997 17.34 36.28 33.49
C GLY A 997 18.65 35.51 33.29
N VAL A 998 18.54 34.39 32.57
CA VAL A 998 19.69 33.68 31.99
C VAL A 998 19.94 34.19 30.57
N TYR A 999 21.18 34.54 30.27
CA TYR A 999 21.62 35.10 28.99
C TYR A 999 22.77 34.25 28.46
N MET A 1000 22.71 33.83 27.19
CA MET A 1000 23.74 32.99 26.55
C MET A 1000 24.17 33.62 25.22
N SER A 1001 25.47 33.75 24.98
CA SER A 1001 25.99 34.30 23.72
C SER A 1001 25.93 33.25 22.60
N ALA A 1002 25.19 33.54 21.54
CA ALA A 1002 25.12 32.70 20.35
C ALA A 1002 26.39 32.76 19.50
N SER A 1003 27.18 33.84 19.62
CA SER A 1003 28.54 33.90 19.06
C SER A 1003 29.58 33.18 19.93
N GLY A 1004 29.19 32.74 21.14
CA GLY A 1004 30.07 32.16 22.14
C GLY A 1004 31.02 33.17 22.78
N THR A 1005 30.79 34.48 22.64
CA THR A 1005 31.58 35.55 23.27
C THR A 1005 30.68 36.72 23.67
N PHE A 1006 30.79 37.21 24.91
CA PHE A 1006 30.14 38.45 25.33
C PHE A 1006 31.13 39.61 25.36
N ASN A 1007 30.72 40.71 24.76
CA ASN A 1007 31.45 41.97 24.74
C ASN A 1007 30.61 43.06 25.42
N ILE A 1008 31.26 43.96 26.16
CA ILE A 1008 30.70 45.22 26.63
C ILE A 1008 31.61 46.31 26.07
N SER A 1009 31.39 46.72 24.83
CA SER A 1009 32.28 47.62 24.07
C SER A 1009 31.60 48.92 23.62
N ASN A 1010 30.31 48.87 23.27
CA ASN A 1010 29.58 50.00 22.71
C ASN A 1010 29.18 51.06 23.76
N GLY A 1011 29.10 50.70 25.03
CA GLY A 1011 28.64 51.58 26.11
C GLY A 1011 28.45 50.82 27.43
N PRO A 1012 27.85 51.43 28.46
CA PRO A 1012 27.55 50.73 29.71
C PRO A 1012 26.47 49.67 29.51
N LEU A 1013 26.53 48.59 30.28
CA LEU A 1013 25.43 47.62 30.42
C LEU A 1013 24.62 48.00 31.66
N THR A 1014 23.30 48.07 31.57
CA THR A 1014 22.42 48.30 32.72
C THR A 1014 21.69 47.01 33.09
N LEU A 1015 21.71 46.64 34.38
CA LEU A 1015 20.97 45.52 34.94
C LEU A 1015 19.86 46.08 35.84
N ASP A 1016 18.61 45.80 35.45
CA ASP A 1016 17.39 46.29 36.08
C ASP A 1016 16.67 45.16 36.79
N ALA A 1017 16.64 45.20 38.12
CA ALA A 1017 15.97 44.18 38.93
C ALA A 1017 14.44 44.33 39.00
N GLN A 1018 13.88 45.38 38.39
CA GLN A 1018 12.44 45.65 38.33
C GLN A 1018 11.73 45.74 39.71
N GLY A 1019 12.49 45.91 40.80
CA GLY A 1019 12.02 45.99 42.17
C GLY A 1019 12.32 44.78 43.07
N ASP A 1020 12.85 43.66 42.54
CA ASP A 1020 13.22 42.50 43.36
C ASP A 1020 14.69 42.55 43.82
N PRO A 1021 14.98 42.74 45.12
CA PRO A 1021 16.36 42.71 45.62
C PRO A 1021 17.05 41.35 45.50
N ASN A 1022 16.29 40.27 45.22
CA ASN A 1022 16.80 38.92 45.03
C ASN A 1022 17.03 38.57 43.54
N ALA A 1023 16.79 39.52 42.63
CA ALA A 1023 16.96 39.34 41.19
C ALA A 1023 18.35 38.77 40.83
N ILE A 1024 18.36 37.67 40.06
CA ILE A 1024 19.57 36.99 39.59
C ILE A 1024 19.79 37.28 38.10
N PHE A 1025 21.05 37.46 37.72
CA PHE A 1025 21.49 37.65 36.33
C PHE A 1025 22.61 36.66 36.02
N VAL A 1026 22.41 35.74 35.07
CA VAL A 1026 23.41 34.72 34.70
C VAL A 1026 23.84 34.93 33.26
N PHE A 1027 25.12 35.18 33.03
CA PHE A 1027 25.70 35.41 31.71
C PHE A 1027 26.62 34.26 31.29
N GLN A 1028 26.22 33.53 30.25
CA GLN A 1028 26.91 32.35 29.73
C GLN A 1028 27.63 32.67 28.42
N THR A 1029 28.96 32.61 28.44
CA THR A 1029 29.80 32.70 27.25
C THR A 1029 30.70 31.47 27.13
N ALA A 1030 30.55 30.72 26.03
CA ALA A 1030 31.29 29.48 25.78
C ALA A 1030 32.79 29.69 25.49
N SER A 1031 33.18 30.93 25.17
CA SER A 1031 34.57 31.37 25.03
C SER A 1031 34.82 32.58 25.92
N ALA A 1032 34.89 33.79 25.37
CA ALA A 1032 35.47 34.94 26.06
C ALA A 1032 34.43 35.90 26.66
N LEU A 1033 34.88 36.69 27.64
CA LEU A 1033 34.21 37.89 28.12
C LEU A 1033 35.15 39.08 27.95
N THR A 1034 34.75 40.08 27.16
CA THR A 1034 35.55 41.30 26.92
C THR A 1034 34.80 42.53 27.43
N VAL A 1035 35.36 43.26 28.39
CA VAL A 1035 34.77 44.52 28.87
C VAL A 1035 35.72 45.66 28.54
N GLY A 1036 35.19 46.68 27.85
CA GLY A 1036 35.96 47.81 27.36
C GLY A 1036 36.70 47.58 26.04
N ILE A 1037 37.28 48.66 25.53
CA ILE A 1037 38.10 48.72 24.31
C ILE A 1037 39.46 49.35 24.63
N ALA A 1038 40.40 49.32 23.67
CA ALA A 1038 41.71 49.93 23.83
C ALA A 1038 41.64 51.47 23.84
N GLY A 1039 42.54 52.11 24.60
CA GLY A 1039 42.69 53.57 24.68
C GLY A 1039 42.07 54.20 25.95
N PRO A 1040 42.49 55.42 26.33
CA PRO A 1040 42.24 56.00 27.67
C PRO A 1040 40.77 56.37 27.98
N THR A 1041 39.86 56.25 27.01
CA THR A 1041 38.40 56.38 27.19
C THR A 1041 37.67 55.07 26.85
N GLY A 1042 38.40 53.97 26.80
CA GLY A 1042 37.92 52.66 26.36
C GLY A 1042 37.21 51.84 27.45
N ALA A 1043 37.37 52.21 28.72
CA ALA A 1043 36.71 51.55 29.84
C ALA A 1043 35.17 51.57 29.71
N ARG A 1044 34.53 50.52 30.20
CA ARG A 1044 33.08 50.38 30.32
C ARG A 1044 32.69 49.95 31.73
N SER A 1045 31.42 50.16 32.06
CA SER A 1045 30.88 49.85 33.38
C SER A 1045 29.56 49.11 33.26
N ILE A 1046 29.26 48.30 34.26
CA ILE A 1046 27.94 47.73 34.51
C ILE A 1046 27.25 48.61 35.56
N ILE A 1047 25.97 48.93 35.33
CA ILE A 1047 25.16 49.79 36.18
C ILE A 1047 24.02 48.95 36.76
N LEU A 1048 23.88 48.92 38.08
CA LEU A 1048 22.78 48.26 38.78
C LEU A 1048 21.68 49.28 39.10
N ILE A 1049 20.42 48.95 38.79
CA ILE A 1049 19.25 49.79 39.13
C ILE A 1049 18.11 48.97 39.74
N ASN A 1050 17.14 49.68 40.35
CA ASN A 1050 15.87 49.15 40.84
C ASN A 1050 15.96 47.93 41.78
N GLY A 1051 17.03 47.85 42.57
CA GLY A 1051 17.25 46.79 43.57
C GLY A 1051 18.29 45.74 43.19
N ALA A 1052 18.86 45.78 41.98
CA ALA A 1052 19.85 44.79 41.54
C ALA A 1052 21.09 44.78 42.46
N SER A 1053 21.53 43.57 42.84
CA SER A 1053 22.66 43.32 43.74
C SER A 1053 23.85 42.74 42.98
N ASP A 1054 25.07 43.15 43.33
CA ASP A 1054 26.31 42.65 42.72
C ASP A 1054 26.63 41.20 43.13
N ALA A 1055 26.16 40.76 44.29
CA ALA A 1055 26.19 39.36 44.73
C ALA A 1055 25.42 38.42 43.79
N ASN A 1056 24.37 38.90 43.12
CA ASN A 1056 23.44 38.08 42.33
C ASN A 1056 23.75 38.07 40.82
N VAL A 1057 24.88 38.64 40.40
CA VAL A 1057 25.32 38.66 38.99
C VAL A 1057 26.44 37.64 38.79
N PHE A 1058 26.28 36.72 37.84
CA PHE A 1058 27.20 35.61 37.61
C PHE A 1058 27.64 35.53 36.14
N TRP A 1059 28.93 35.29 35.90
CA TRP A 1059 29.49 35.15 34.55
C TRP A 1059 30.19 33.80 34.40
N TYR A 1060 29.59 32.90 33.61
CA TYR A 1060 30.18 31.65 33.15
C TYR A 1060 31.05 31.92 31.92
N VAL A 1061 32.37 31.69 32.02
CA VAL A 1061 33.33 32.00 30.94
C VAL A 1061 34.14 30.76 30.54
N GLY A 1062 33.78 30.16 29.41
CA GLY A 1062 34.35 28.90 28.91
C GLY A 1062 35.82 28.98 28.46
N SER A 1063 36.33 30.18 28.18
CA SER A 1063 37.77 30.46 28.07
C SER A 1063 38.18 31.56 29.06
N ALA A 1064 38.60 32.74 28.59
CA ALA A 1064 39.21 33.79 29.41
C ALA A 1064 38.39 35.10 29.42
N ALA A 1065 38.48 35.85 30.52
CA ALA A 1065 37.86 37.15 30.68
C ALA A 1065 38.92 38.28 30.69
N THR A 1066 38.68 39.35 29.92
CA THR A 1066 39.53 40.55 29.82
C THR A 1066 38.71 41.78 30.18
N ILE A 1067 39.04 42.41 31.30
CA ILE A 1067 38.24 43.47 31.93
C ILE A 1067 38.98 44.80 31.92
N ASN A 1068 38.43 45.76 31.17
CA ASN A 1068 38.91 47.14 31.01
C ASN A 1068 40.43 47.23 30.86
N ALA A 1069 40.96 46.64 29.78
CA ALA A 1069 42.40 46.56 29.50
C ALA A 1069 43.13 47.93 29.48
N ALA A 1070 42.40 49.04 29.30
CA ALA A 1070 42.93 50.42 29.36
C ALA A 1070 42.87 51.08 30.76
N GLY A 1071 42.48 50.35 31.80
CA GLY A 1071 42.25 50.87 33.15
C GLY A 1071 40.93 51.63 33.29
N GLY A 1072 40.39 51.68 34.51
CA GLY A 1072 39.12 52.35 34.78
C GLY A 1072 37.88 51.47 34.60
N GLY A 1073 36.70 52.08 34.79
CA GLY A 1073 35.40 51.41 34.69
C GLY A 1073 35.07 50.48 35.87
N VAL A 1074 33.83 50.01 35.91
CA VAL A 1074 33.29 49.19 37.01
C VAL A 1074 32.67 47.90 36.45
N MET A 1075 33.34 46.78 36.67
CA MET A 1075 32.80 45.45 36.43
C MET A 1075 31.94 45.00 37.63
N VAL A 1076 30.92 44.19 37.38
CA VAL A 1076 29.97 43.72 38.40
C VAL A 1076 29.75 42.21 38.27
N GLY A 1077 29.74 41.51 39.41
CA GLY A 1077 29.37 40.10 39.52
C GLY A 1077 30.53 39.13 39.77
N THR A 1078 30.17 37.89 40.11
CA THR A 1078 31.08 36.76 40.26
C THR A 1078 31.43 36.20 38.89
N ILE A 1079 32.66 36.47 38.42
CA ILE A 1079 33.21 35.91 37.18
C ILE A 1079 33.86 34.56 37.50
N ILE A 1080 33.43 33.49 36.82
CA ILE A 1080 34.04 32.17 36.93
C ILE A 1080 34.49 31.70 35.54
N SER A 1081 35.80 31.56 35.38
CA SER A 1081 36.50 31.37 34.11
C SER A 1081 37.32 30.07 34.09
N MET A 1082 37.40 29.42 32.94
CA MET A 1082 38.28 28.26 32.76
C MET A 1082 39.75 28.65 32.51
N ALA A 1083 39.99 29.67 31.69
CA ALA A 1083 41.31 29.96 31.10
C ALA A 1083 41.92 31.32 31.50
N GLY A 1084 41.36 32.02 32.48
CA GLY A 1084 42.00 33.15 33.17
C GLY A 1084 41.17 34.42 33.22
N VAL A 1085 41.47 35.30 34.17
CA VAL A 1085 40.84 36.63 34.27
C VAL A 1085 41.92 37.71 34.34
N THR A 1086 41.83 38.72 33.47
CA THR A 1086 42.81 39.80 33.33
C THR A 1086 42.16 41.17 33.52
N PHE A 1087 42.70 41.99 34.42
CA PHE A 1087 42.22 43.37 34.69
C PHE A 1087 43.28 44.41 34.34
N SER A 1088 42.90 45.39 33.50
CA SER A 1088 43.81 46.46 33.06
C SER A 1088 45.07 45.92 32.34
N THR A 1089 46.02 46.82 32.03
CA THR A 1089 47.35 46.48 31.50
C THR A 1089 48.42 47.41 32.09
N PRO A 1090 49.72 47.02 32.09
CA PRO A 1090 50.80 47.83 32.65
C PRO A 1090 50.88 49.23 32.03
N GLY A 1091 51.06 50.25 32.88
CA GLY A 1091 51.12 51.66 32.50
C GLY A 1091 49.82 52.44 32.71
N ASN A 1092 48.68 51.79 32.92
CA ASN A 1092 47.42 52.48 33.21
C ASN A 1092 47.33 52.83 34.71
N ALA A 1093 47.25 54.13 35.02
CA ALA A 1093 47.20 54.64 36.40
C ALA A 1093 45.79 54.71 36.99
N VAL A 1094 44.74 54.66 36.15
CA VAL A 1094 43.34 54.70 36.58
C VAL A 1094 42.92 53.31 37.06
N GLN A 1095 42.35 53.21 38.27
CA GLN A 1095 41.96 51.92 38.84
C GLN A 1095 40.77 51.31 38.11
N THR A 1096 40.88 50.04 37.73
CA THR A 1096 39.73 49.22 37.32
C THR A 1096 39.05 48.68 38.58
N VAL A 1097 37.72 48.78 38.67
CA VAL A 1097 36.96 48.26 39.82
C VAL A 1097 36.20 46.99 39.42
N LEU A 1098 36.17 46.00 40.32
CA LEU A 1098 35.23 44.88 40.31
C LEU A 1098 34.45 44.90 41.62
N ASN A 1099 33.13 44.98 41.52
CA ASN A 1099 32.21 44.67 42.63
C ASN A 1099 31.70 43.25 42.40
N GLY A 1100 32.29 42.27 43.07
CA GLY A 1100 32.18 40.86 42.69
C GLY A 1100 33.48 40.09 42.91
N ARG A 1101 33.72 39.06 42.09
CA ARG A 1101 34.81 38.09 42.27
C ARG A 1101 35.44 37.68 40.95
N ALA A 1102 36.74 37.44 40.94
CA ALA A 1102 37.53 37.04 39.78
C ALA A 1102 38.09 35.63 39.96
N ILE A 1103 37.31 34.62 39.60
CA ILE A 1103 37.65 33.21 39.79
C ILE A 1103 38.11 32.62 38.45
N SER A 1104 39.33 32.08 38.43
CA SER A 1104 39.85 31.24 37.35
C SER A 1104 40.07 29.83 37.90
N LEU A 1105 39.49 28.82 37.25
CA LEU A 1105 39.53 27.42 37.71
C LEU A 1105 40.84 26.72 37.35
N VAL A 1106 41.49 27.11 36.24
CA VAL A 1106 42.76 26.49 35.79
C VAL A 1106 43.88 27.53 35.73
N ALA A 1107 43.73 28.56 34.89
CA ALA A 1107 44.79 29.54 34.67
C ALA A 1107 44.87 30.61 35.78
N SER A 1108 45.75 31.60 35.61
CA SER A 1108 45.99 32.65 36.58
C SER A 1108 44.95 33.77 36.53
N VAL A 1109 44.90 34.55 37.60
CA VAL A 1109 44.26 35.88 37.60
C VAL A 1109 45.37 36.93 37.57
N THR A 1110 45.29 37.88 36.65
CA THR A 1110 46.30 38.94 36.49
C THR A 1110 45.66 40.31 36.55
N MET A 1111 46.33 41.28 37.18
CA MET A 1111 45.74 42.58 37.43
C MET A 1111 46.77 43.72 37.55
N VAL A 1112 46.35 44.93 37.20
CA VAL A 1112 47.14 46.16 37.33
C VAL A 1112 46.27 47.26 37.91
N ASN A 1113 46.66 47.79 39.08
CA ASN A 1113 45.92 48.86 39.78
C ASN A 1113 44.43 48.54 39.90
N THR A 1114 44.08 47.34 40.36
CA THR A 1114 42.68 46.86 40.38
C THR A 1114 42.13 46.85 41.80
N THR A 1115 40.91 47.35 41.98
CA THR A 1115 40.17 47.23 43.24
C THR A 1115 39.11 46.14 43.08
N ILE A 1116 39.19 45.07 43.87
CA ILE A 1116 38.14 44.06 43.95
C ILE A 1116 37.43 44.17 45.29
N ASN A 1117 36.13 44.37 45.26
CA ASN A 1117 35.24 44.39 46.41
C ASN A 1117 34.42 43.10 46.42
N VAL A 1118 34.69 42.20 47.36
CA VAL A 1118 33.87 41.00 47.53
C VAL A 1118 32.49 41.42 48.09
N PRO A 1119 31.36 41.00 47.47
CA PRO A 1119 30.03 41.28 47.99
C PRO A 1119 29.83 40.71 49.40
N ALA A 1120 28.97 41.35 50.19
CA ALA A 1120 28.46 40.77 51.42
C ALA A 1120 27.31 39.80 51.10
N GLU A 1121 27.37 38.61 51.69
CA GLU A 1121 26.34 37.55 51.62
C GLU A 1121 25.61 37.43 52.97
#